data_AF-A0A6G0XG18-F1
#
_entry.id   AF-A0A6G0XG18-F1
#
_cell.length_a   1.000
_cell.length_b   1.000
_cell.length_c   1.000
_cell.angle_alpha   90.00
_cell.angle_beta   90.00
_cell.angle_gamma   90.00
#
_symmetry.space_group_name_H-M   'P 1'
#
loop_
_entity.id
_entity.type
_entity.pdbx_description
1 polymer ?
#
loop_
_entity_poly.entity_id
_entity_poly.type
_entity_poly.pdbx_seq_one_letter_code
_entity_poly.pdbx_strand_id
1 'polypeptide(L)'
;MSESHAALPGHPEAKKVKWTLTIEVSLNESEFVNPVFRYRFIDGSKKVTPPVGAAGAWVAITADGALATPVPTAPPAASGKPPSSARQQQTQTAAAVDAHVGAMTEGTHKYFRHEHVVGDVEVTEAFATKLHENPILTLFLGDQSTVGATAVGDHATIAGRNYITFVELDVSPLLGGDLVVEQQWGSEAPAKDRHLPLGVPIVPCHGIRSLVVRVKVEQPILSPSLVKELNPITFSLRKVSNLPGITVQAKPLLQFITPTPHVALHKCCMPTYASFRLPLLPNRVVRTGGILQDTMVVWNYRTTFLSSHFDRVKLRELLSSGAVEVEVHDRDVKLYQKYIDLVKKWESTIGKPIEGAHDPHTNGHAHGNAVAKMDVFHVDEIAKQDIQALFVGAGDGNPHGLASFRLYELITMSSAQHLQSPSGSNKPFAQLAFTADVVQRKRRKPPKEGSDEEINLSQLEKLVRQPGAYLNCLTALSIDVTLQHALKDDKTHGAFSRMVVVMPYNDVATLQCISKAIETVNSQTLPGAPLRSYQLTAAQKQACDLGELNLITGFQVIDANFRMIFLEGLATSGMTTVTNLVPRTTANSTTTGFRMFSNPDIRFSQRLYTAFDVDLKRIKLRDPLPDITKRPELYMRSKVSENCFQALNRLSDVRKVSHGQARFAIQKSWWT
;
A
#
# COMPACT_ATOMS: atom_id res chain seq x y z
N MET A 1 31.26 -2.22 -55.28
CA MET A 1 30.50 -3.34 -54.68
C MET A 1 31.24 -3.78 -53.43
N SER A 2 30.78 -3.32 -52.27
CA SER A 2 31.05 -3.94 -50.97
C SER A 2 30.02 -3.34 -50.03
N GLU A 3 28.95 -4.10 -49.79
CA GLU A 3 27.85 -3.73 -48.91
C GLU A 3 28.36 -3.55 -47.48
N SER A 4 28.25 -2.33 -46.95
CA SER A 4 28.34 -2.08 -45.52
C SER A 4 27.00 -2.45 -44.89
N HIS A 5 26.96 -3.57 -44.17
CA HIS A 5 25.81 -4.02 -43.40
C HIS A 5 25.33 -2.91 -42.44
N ALA A 6 24.16 -2.36 -42.72
CA ALA A 6 23.40 -1.57 -41.75
C ALA A 6 22.96 -2.50 -40.61
N ALA A 7 23.23 -2.10 -39.37
CA ALA A 7 22.76 -2.79 -38.18
C ALA A 7 21.22 -2.77 -38.16
N LEU A 8 20.60 -3.94 -38.03
CA LEU A 8 19.16 -4.12 -37.82
C LEU A 8 18.73 -3.50 -36.47
N PRO A 9 17.51 -2.94 -36.36
CA PRO A 9 16.99 -2.44 -35.10
C PRO A 9 16.48 -3.60 -34.24
N GLY A 10 17.08 -3.81 -33.06
CA GLY A 10 16.53 -4.71 -32.06
C GLY A 10 17.54 -5.64 -31.41
N HIS A 11 18.27 -5.12 -30.42
CA HIS A 11 18.66 -5.92 -29.25
C HIS A 11 18.45 -5.03 -28.02
N PRO A 12 17.69 -5.49 -27.00
CA PRO A 12 17.57 -4.75 -25.75
C PRO A 12 18.97 -4.65 -25.12
N GLU A 13 19.43 -3.41 -24.92
CA GLU A 13 20.75 -3.14 -24.36
C GLU A 13 20.81 -3.63 -22.91
N ALA A 14 21.25 -4.87 -22.74
CA ALA A 14 21.37 -5.52 -21.47
C ALA A 14 22.48 -4.87 -20.65
N LYS A 15 22.09 -4.23 -19.54
CA LYS A 15 23.04 -3.53 -18.66
C LYS A 15 23.53 -4.49 -17.58
N LYS A 16 24.84 -4.67 -17.46
CA LYS A 16 25.44 -5.41 -16.35
C LYS A 16 25.57 -4.50 -15.13
N VAL A 17 25.06 -4.95 -13.99
CA VAL A 17 25.09 -4.18 -12.74
C VAL A 17 25.49 -5.09 -11.60
N LYS A 18 26.43 -4.65 -10.77
CA LYS A 18 26.81 -5.34 -9.53
C LYS A 18 25.92 -4.92 -8.38
N TRP A 19 25.65 -5.89 -7.52
CA TRP A 19 24.74 -5.73 -6.40
C TRP A 19 25.41 -6.19 -5.11
N THR A 20 25.15 -5.46 -4.04
CA THR A 20 25.60 -5.84 -2.70
C THR A 20 24.41 -5.83 -1.76
N LEU A 21 24.13 -6.97 -1.14
CA LEU A 21 23.29 -7.05 0.05
C LEU A 21 24.18 -6.97 1.27
N THR A 22 23.90 -6.01 2.16
CA THR A 22 24.53 -5.89 3.46
C THR A 22 23.49 -6.14 4.55
N ILE A 23 23.82 -7.02 5.49
CA ILE A 23 23.06 -7.25 6.73
C ILE A 23 23.95 -6.86 7.89
N GLU A 24 23.55 -5.84 8.64
CA GLU A 24 24.20 -5.45 9.88
C GLU A 24 23.28 -5.73 11.05
N VAL A 25 23.79 -6.38 12.09
CA VAL A 25 22.92 -6.86 13.17
C VAL A 25 23.62 -6.82 14.53
N SER A 26 22.84 -6.52 15.56
CA SER A 26 23.14 -6.75 16.97
C SER A 26 21.97 -7.51 17.59
N LEU A 27 22.27 -8.71 18.09
CA LEU A 27 21.30 -9.62 18.69
C LEU A 27 21.62 -9.82 20.17
N ASN A 28 20.59 -10.05 20.98
CA ASN A 28 20.77 -10.53 22.34
C ASN A 28 21.16 -12.02 22.30
N GLU A 29 22.41 -12.33 22.65
CA GLU A 29 22.96 -13.69 22.63
C GLU A 29 22.17 -14.68 23.53
N SER A 30 21.44 -14.20 24.54
CA SER A 30 20.60 -15.07 25.39
C SER A 30 19.31 -15.56 24.73
N GLU A 31 18.86 -14.91 23.65
CA GLU A 31 17.55 -15.18 23.02
C GLU A 31 17.64 -16.13 21.82
N PHE A 32 18.87 -16.40 21.33
CA PHE A 32 19.12 -17.16 20.11
C PHE A 32 20.23 -18.19 20.27
N VAL A 33 20.10 -19.29 19.55
CA VAL A 33 21.15 -20.31 19.41
C VAL A 33 21.57 -20.39 17.95
N ASN A 34 22.76 -19.93 17.60
CA ASN A 34 23.28 -19.91 16.21
C ASN A 34 22.30 -19.30 15.19
N PRO A 35 21.87 -18.03 15.37
CA PRO A 35 20.87 -17.41 14.50
C PRO A 35 21.39 -17.23 13.07
N VAL A 36 20.50 -17.40 12.09
CA VAL A 36 20.78 -17.27 10.65
C VAL A 36 19.69 -16.47 9.94
N PHE A 37 20.05 -15.77 8.87
CA PHE A 37 19.10 -15.14 7.95
C PHE A 37 18.99 -15.98 6.67
N ARG A 38 17.76 -16.30 6.28
CA ARG A 38 17.44 -17.01 5.04
C ARG A 38 16.66 -16.10 4.10
N TYR A 39 17.05 -16.06 2.83
CA TYR A 39 16.40 -15.23 1.82
C TYR A 39 16.61 -15.79 0.41
N ARG A 40 15.69 -15.43 -0.49
CA ARG A 40 15.89 -15.52 -1.92
C ARG A 40 16.29 -14.14 -2.43
N PHE A 41 17.47 -14.03 -3.03
CA PHE A 41 17.91 -12.75 -3.57
C PHE A 41 17.28 -12.49 -4.95
N ILE A 42 17.39 -11.26 -5.43
CA ILE A 42 16.76 -10.75 -6.66
C ILE A 42 17.17 -11.51 -7.94
N ASP A 43 18.34 -12.15 -7.94
CA ASP A 43 18.84 -12.99 -9.03
C ASP A 43 18.26 -14.42 -8.98
N GLY A 44 17.37 -14.69 -8.02
CA GLY A 44 16.74 -15.98 -7.76
C GLY A 44 17.57 -16.90 -6.86
N SER A 45 18.78 -16.49 -6.46
CA SER A 45 19.66 -17.31 -5.63
C SER A 45 19.08 -17.52 -4.24
N LYS A 46 19.12 -18.78 -3.77
CA LYS A 46 18.68 -19.20 -2.44
C LYS A 46 19.87 -19.09 -1.49
N LYS A 47 19.76 -18.31 -0.41
CA LYS A 47 20.87 -18.03 0.51
C LYS A 47 20.45 -18.23 1.97
N VAL A 48 21.38 -18.77 2.74
CA VAL A 48 21.33 -18.81 4.21
C VAL A 48 22.68 -18.26 4.69
N THR A 49 22.67 -17.26 5.57
CA THR A 49 23.91 -16.78 6.17
C THR A 49 24.50 -17.85 7.09
N PRO A 50 25.82 -17.94 7.26
CA PRO A 50 26.39 -18.62 8.41
C PRO A 50 25.85 -18.03 9.73
N PRO A 51 25.94 -18.75 10.86
CA PRO A 51 25.50 -18.23 12.15
C PRO A 51 26.06 -16.84 12.43
N VAL A 52 25.25 -15.91 12.93
CA VAL A 52 25.69 -14.55 13.25
C VAL A 52 26.91 -14.59 14.17
N GLY A 53 27.99 -13.92 13.76
CA GLY A 53 29.26 -13.92 14.47
C GLY A 53 30.24 -15.02 14.06
N ALA A 54 29.87 -15.91 13.13
CA ALA A 54 30.79 -16.92 12.59
C ALA A 54 32.01 -16.26 11.91
N ALA A 55 33.21 -16.70 12.31
CA ALA A 55 34.47 -16.17 11.82
C ALA A 55 34.59 -16.30 10.29
N GLY A 56 35.09 -15.25 9.63
CA GLY A 56 35.27 -15.19 8.17
C GLY A 56 33.99 -14.93 7.37
N ALA A 57 32.80 -15.14 7.94
CA ALA A 57 31.52 -14.87 7.29
C ALA A 57 30.82 -13.61 7.80
N TRP A 58 31.07 -13.26 9.07
CA TRP A 58 30.61 -12.05 9.73
C TRP A 58 31.81 -11.25 10.21
N VAL A 59 31.78 -9.95 9.94
CA VAL A 59 32.80 -9.00 10.37
C VAL A 59 32.28 -8.25 11.58
N ALA A 60 33.04 -8.27 12.68
CA ALA A 60 32.71 -7.47 13.85
C ALA A 60 32.86 -5.98 13.53
N ILE A 61 31.83 -5.21 13.81
CA ILE A 61 31.82 -3.76 13.65
C ILE A 61 31.51 -3.09 14.98
N THR A 62 31.85 -1.82 15.10
CA THR A 62 31.42 -0.94 16.19
C THR A 62 30.04 -0.36 15.89
N ALA A 63 29.41 0.29 16.88
CA ALA A 63 28.08 0.91 16.71
C ALA A 63 28.06 2.04 15.65
N ASP A 64 29.19 2.71 15.42
CA ASP A 64 29.41 3.68 14.35
C ASP A 64 29.74 3.02 12.99
N GLY A 65 29.83 1.68 12.94
CA GLY A 65 29.96 0.90 11.71
C GLY A 65 31.39 0.76 11.19
N ALA A 66 32.37 1.24 11.96
CA ALA A 66 33.79 0.97 11.73
C ALA A 66 34.12 -0.50 12.05
N LEU A 67 35.21 -1.00 11.49
CA LEU A 67 35.71 -2.32 11.84
C LEU A 67 36.13 -2.32 13.31
N ALA A 68 35.66 -3.30 14.08
CA ALA A 68 36.08 -3.44 15.46
C ALA A 68 37.57 -3.82 15.51
N THR A 69 38.39 -3.01 16.19
CA THR A 69 39.78 -3.36 16.45
C THR A 69 39.82 -4.46 17.52
N PRO A 70 40.59 -5.55 17.31
CA PRO A 70 40.78 -6.54 18.36
C PRO A 70 41.50 -5.88 19.54
N VAL A 71 40.87 -5.86 20.71
CA VAL A 71 41.53 -5.44 21.96
C VAL A 71 42.62 -6.47 22.25
N PRO A 72 43.91 -6.09 22.36
CA PRO A 72 44.95 -7.03 22.75
C PRO A 72 44.66 -7.51 24.17
N THR A 73 44.50 -8.82 24.34
CA THR A 73 44.36 -9.46 25.64
C THR A 73 45.62 -9.20 26.47
N ALA A 74 45.51 -8.35 27.50
CA ALA A 74 46.54 -8.24 28.52
C ALA A 74 46.64 -9.58 29.30
N PRO A 75 47.85 -10.05 29.64
CA PRO A 75 48.02 -11.29 30.38
C PRO A 75 47.46 -11.18 31.81
N PRO A 76 47.04 -12.30 32.44
CA PRO A 76 46.35 -12.26 33.72
C PRO A 76 47.27 -11.72 34.81
N ALA A 77 46.86 -10.62 35.44
CA ALA A 77 47.55 -10.06 36.59
C ALA A 77 47.40 -10.99 37.80
N ALA A 78 48.54 -11.28 38.44
CA ALA A 78 48.68 -12.14 39.59
C ALA A 78 47.90 -11.64 40.82
N SER A 79 47.45 -12.62 41.61
CA SER A 79 46.78 -12.48 42.91
C SER A 79 47.53 -11.57 43.89
N GLY A 80 46.91 -10.45 44.28
CA GLY A 80 47.33 -9.60 45.41
C GLY A 80 46.19 -9.44 46.42
N LYS A 81 46.46 -9.81 47.69
CA LYS A 81 45.54 -9.69 48.84
C LYS A 81 45.10 -8.23 49.10
N PRO A 82 43.92 -8.01 49.73
CA PRO A 82 43.43 -6.67 50.04
C PRO A 82 44.01 -6.15 51.36
N PRO A 83 44.17 -4.82 51.54
CA PRO A 83 44.23 -4.24 52.87
C PRO A 83 42.88 -3.64 53.29
N SER A 84 42.71 -3.66 54.60
CA SER A 84 41.54 -3.33 55.38
C SER A 84 41.43 -1.84 55.77
N SER A 85 40.18 -1.44 56.01
CA SER A 85 39.70 -0.56 57.10
C SER A 85 39.55 0.96 56.91
N ALA A 86 38.36 1.39 57.38
CA ALA A 86 37.91 2.69 57.90
C ALA A 86 37.71 3.85 56.89
N ARG A 87 36.66 4.68 56.96
CA ARG A 87 35.81 5.10 58.09
C ARG A 87 34.50 5.70 57.55
N GLN A 88 33.40 5.44 58.26
CA GLN A 88 32.09 6.05 58.07
C GLN A 88 32.11 7.56 58.34
N GLN A 89 31.37 8.32 57.53
CA GLN A 89 30.68 9.52 57.99
C GLN A 89 29.35 9.67 57.23
N GLN A 90 28.25 9.51 57.98
CA GLN A 90 26.89 9.84 57.59
C GLN A 90 26.67 11.35 57.78
N THR A 91 26.11 11.99 56.76
CA THR A 91 25.36 13.24 56.94
C THR A 91 24.12 13.16 56.04
N GLN A 92 22.95 13.13 56.66
CA GLN A 92 21.64 13.22 56.03
C GLN A 92 21.31 14.68 55.71
N THR A 93 20.88 14.96 54.48
CA THR A 93 19.87 15.99 54.19
C THR A 93 19.02 15.55 53.00
N ALA A 94 17.71 15.71 53.15
CA ALA A 94 16.68 15.33 52.20
C ALA A 94 16.32 16.49 51.26
N ALA A 95 16.19 16.22 49.96
CA ALA A 95 15.21 16.80 49.04
C ALA A 95 15.47 16.32 47.58
N ALA A 96 14.39 16.29 46.79
CA ALA A 96 14.30 16.08 45.33
C ALA A 96 14.03 14.63 44.87
N VAL A 97 12.80 14.47 44.37
CA VAL A 97 12.25 13.33 43.66
C VAL A 97 12.53 13.59 42.18
N ASP A 98 13.40 12.82 41.54
CA ASP A 98 13.54 12.84 40.07
C ASP A 98 14.14 11.54 39.50
N ALA A 99 13.57 11.14 38.36
CA ALA A 99 14.09 10.24 37.32
C ALA A 99 14.77 8.92 37.73
N HIS A 100 13.99 7.85 37.83
CA HIS A 100 14.49 6.47 37.72
C HIS A 100 14.75 6.12 36.24
N VAL A 101 15.79 6.73 35.66
CA VAL A 101 16.52 6.12 34.53
C VAL A 101 17.62 5.29 35.18
N GLY A 102 17.34 4.00 35.37
CA GLY A 102 18.36 3.05 35.79
C GLY A 102 19.45 3.01 34.74
N ALA A 103 20.60 3.61 35.04
CA ALA A 103 21.86 3.34 34.38
C ALA A 103 22.20 1.86 34.59
N MET A 104 21.70 1.02 33.69
CA MET A 104 22.18 -0.34 33.50
C MET A 104 23.53 -0.23 32.79
N THR A 105 24.55 -0.77 33.44
CA THR A 105 25.91 -1.00 32.93
C THR A 105 26.00 -1.18 31.41
N GLU A 106 26.76 -0.31 30.72
CA GLU A 106 27.16 -0.48 29.31
C GLU A 106 27.95 -1.79 29.16
N GLY A 107 27.24 -2.88 28.87
CA GLY A 107 27.85 -4.02 28.21
C GLY A 107 28.16 -3.61 26.77
N THR A 108 29.41 -3.74 26.34
CA THR A 108 29.83 -3.53 24.96
C THR A 108 29.07 -4.49 24.04
N HIS A 109 27.95 -4.03 23.48
CA HIS A 109 27.14 -4.81 22.54
C HIS A 109 27.94 -5.09 21.27
N LYS A 110 27.92 -6.35 20.81
CA LYS A 110 28.61 -6.76 19.58
C LYS A 110 27.72 -6.50 18.37
N TYR A 111 28.28 -5.84 17.36
CA TYR A 111 27.64 -5.67 16.07
C TYR A 111 28.39 -6.49 15.03
N PHE A 112 27.65 -7.08 14.09
CA PHE A 112 28.21 -7.90 13.02
C PHE A 112 27.68 -7.44 11.66
N ARG A 113 28.56 -7.42 10.65
CA ARG A 113 28.23 -7.17 9.25
C ARG A 113 28.44 -8.43 8.43
N HIS A 114 27.45 -8.77 7.60
CA HIS A 114 27.56 -9.74 6.53
C HIS A 114 27.33 -9.05 5.19
N GLU A 115 28.14 -9.41 4.19
CA GLU A 115 28.00 -8.90 2.83
C GLU A 115 27.86 -10.06 1.85
N HIS A 116 26.83 -9.98 1.02
CA HIS A 116 26.62 -10.85 -0.12
C HIS A 116 26.75 -10.01 -1.39
N VAL A 117 27.91 -10.10 -2.03
CA VAL A 117 28.20 -9.45 -3.30
C VAL A 117 27.80 -10.38 -4.43
N VAL A 118 26.91 -9.90 -5.30
CA VAL A 118 26.54 -10.57 -6.55
C VAL A 118 27.26 -9.85 -7.69
N GLY A 119 27.88 -10.63 -8.57
CA GLY A 119 28.59 -10.14 -9.74
C GLY A 119 27.67 -9.44 -10.74
N ASP A 120 28.11 -9.38 -12.00
CA ASP A 120 27.37 -8.69 -13.05
C ASP A 120 26.02 -9.37 -13.33
N VAL A 121 24.94 -8.81 -12.77
CA VAL A 121 23.57 -9.21 -13.08
C VAL A 121 23.14 -8.50 -14.36
N GLU A 122 22.67 -9.28 -15.33
CA GLU A 122 22.16 -8.77 -16.59
C GLU A 122 20.75 -8.19 -16.42
N VAL A 123 20.65 -6.87 -16.51
CA VAL A 123 19.38 -6.13 -16.41
C VAL A 123 18.79 -5.95 -17.79
N THR A 124 17.80 -6.79 -18.10
CA THR A 124 16.94 -6.71 -19.29
C THR A 124 15.57 -6.14 -18.93
N GLU A 125 14.74 -5.88 -19.94
CA GLU A 125 13.31 -5.58 -19.72
C GLU A 125 12.62 -6.69 -18.90
N ALA A 126 12.85 -7.95 -19.24
CA ALA A 126 12.27 -9.09 -18.52
C ALA A 126 12.70 -9.15 -17.05
N PHE A 127 13.96 -8.78 -16.74
CA PHE A 127 14.41 -8.63 -15.36
C PHE A 127 13.63 -7.50 -14.65
N ALA A 128 13.52 -6.34 -15.29
CA ALA A 128 12.83 -5.18 -14.74
C ALA A 128 11.33 -5.48 -14.48
N THR A 129 10.68 -6.21 -15.39
CA THR A 129 9.30 -6.69 -15.22
C THR A 129 9.16 -7.63 -14.03
N LYS A 130 10.04 -8.63 -13.90
CA LYS A 130 10.01 -9.56 -12.75
C LYS A 130 10.21 -8.82 -11.42
N LEU A 131 11.14 -7.86 -11.39
CA LEU A 131 11.36 -7.02 -10.21
C LEU A 131 10.16 -6.12 -9.91
N HIS A 132 9.49 -5.59 -10.94
CA HIS A 132 8.28 -4.79 -10.81
C HIS A 132 7.11 -5.61 -10.21
N GLU A 133 6.96 -6.87 -10.62
CA GLU A 133 5.91 -7.77 -10.15
C GLU A 133 6.16 -8.24 -8.71
N ASN A 134 7.41 -8.54 -8.36
CA ASN A 134 7.80 -9.07 -7.05
C ASN A 134 9.01 -8.32 -6.44
N PRO A 135 8.83 -7.07 -5.99
CA PRO A 135 9.93 -6.21 -5.56
C PRO A 135 10.37 -6.42 -4.11
N ILE A 136 9.68 -7.26 -3.35
CA ILE A 136 9.93 -7.36 -1.90
C ILE A 136 11.00 -8.42 -1.64
N LEU A 137 12.14 -7.99 -1.12
CA LEU A 137 13.15 -8.89 -0.56
C LEU A 137 12.76 -9.24 0.88
N THR A 138 12.45 -10.51 1.13
CA THR A 138 12.06 -11.02 2.45
C THR A 138 13.21 -11.81 3.07
N LEU A 139 13.59 -11.45 4.29
CA LEU A 139 14.57 -12.19 5.09
C LEU A 139 13.86 -12.83 6.28
N PHE A 140 13.99 -14.15 6.42
CA PHE A 140 13.50 -14.91 7.55
C PHE A 140 14.64 -15.12 8.57
N LEU A 141 14.38 -14.80 9.83
CA LEU A 141 15.28 -15.11 10.94
C LEU A 141 14.90 -16.48 11.51
N GLY A 142 15.88 -17.38 11.54
CA GLY A 142 15.77 -18.69 12.19
C GLY A 142 16.97 -18.96 13.07
N ASP A 143 16.91 -20.02 13.86
CA ASP A 143 18.00 -20.44 14.73
C ASP A 143 17.91 -21.94 15.09
N GLN A 144 18.87 -22.44 15.86
CA GLN A 144 18.97 -23.85 16.27
C GLN A 144 18.42 -24.10 17.68
N SER A 145 17.63 -23.18 18.24
CA SER A 145 17.01 -23.39 19.54
C SER A 145 15.92 -24.46 19.44
N THR A 146 15.95 -25.44 20.32
CA THR A 146 14.88 -26.45 20.44
C THR A 146 13.68 -25.92 21.24
N VAL A 147 13.86 -24.84 22.00
CA VAL A 147 12.79 -24.22 22.79
C VAL A 147 11.86 -23.44 21.87
N GLY A 148 10.60 -23.88 21.78
CA GLY A 148 9.61 -23.26 20.91
C GLY A 148 9.76 -23.62 19.42
N ALA A 149 10.61 -24.60 19.08
CA ALA A 149 10.66 -25.17 17.74
C ALA A 149 9.40 -25.99 17.47
N THR A 150 8.78 -25.78 16.31
CA THR A 150 7.63 -26.58 15.84
C THR A 150 7.99 -27.48 14.65
N ALA A 151 9.21 -27.38 14.12
CA ALA A 151 9.72 -28.24 13.07
C ALA A 151 10.12 -29.60 13.63
N VAL A 152 9.89 -30.67 12.87
CA VAL A 152 10.33 -32.03 13.22
C VAL A 152 11.59 -32.33 12.41
N GLY A 153 12.69 -32.65 13.09
CA GLY A 153 13.92 -33.11 12.43
C GLY A 153 13.81 -34.59 12.05
N ASP A 154 14.38 -34.98 10.90
CA ASP A 154 14.69 -36.38 10.65
C ASP A 154 15.82 -36.82 11.60
N HIS A 155 16.03 -38.13 11.79
CA HIS A 155 16.94 -38.75 12.78
C HIS A 155 18.42 -38.29 12.77
N ALA A 156 18.81 -37.28 11.99
CA ALA A 156 20.14 -36.67 11.95
C ALA A 156 20.19 -35.12 12.00
N THR A 157 19.05 -34.40 12.08
CA THR A 157 19.04 -32.92 12.17
C THR A 157 18.39 -32.43 13.46
N ILE A 158 19.08 -31.54 14.18
CA ILE A 158 18.51 -30.86 15.36
C ILE A 158 17.37 -29.96 14.88
N ALA A 159 16.15 -30.19 15.40
CA ALA A 159 15.00 -29.34 15.13
C ALA A 159 15.19 -27.94 15.74
N GLY A 160 15.41 -26.94 14.88
CA GLY A 160 15.46 -25.52 15.25
C GLY A 160 14.19 -24.76 14.91
N ARG A 161 14.20 -23.44 15.13
CA ARG A 161 13.10 -22.54 14.74
C ARG A 161 13.35 -22.03 13.32
N ASN A 162 12.50 -22.38 12.36
CA ASN A 162 12.69 -21.92 10.97
C ASN A 162 12.16 -20.49 10.70
N TYR A 163 11.21 -20.03 11.52
CA TYR A 163 10.44 -18.80 11.30
C TYR A 163 10.22 -18.01 12.61
N ILE A 164 11.29 -17.44 13.18
CA ILE A 164 11.18 -16.62 14.40
C ILE A 164 10.47 -15.30 14.09
N THR A 165 10.96 -14.59 13.07
CA THR A 165 10.36 -13.36 12.53
C THR A 165 10.84 -13.16 11.10
N PHE A 166 10.34 -12.12 10.45
CA PHE A 166 10.74 -11.73 9.11
C PHE A 166 10.89 -10.21 9.01
N VAL A 167 11.72 -9.77 8.07
CA VAL A 167 11.80 -8.37 7.62
C VAL A 167 11.67 -8.32 6.10
N GLU A 168 11.07 -7.24 5.61
CA GLU A 168 10.80 -7.03 4.19
C GLU A 168 11.38 -5.69 3.75
N LEU A 169 12.14 -5.70 2.66
CA LEU A 169 12.71 -4.51 2.02
C LEU A 169 12.16 -4.40 0.60
N ASP A 170 11.52 -3.28 0.27
CA ASP A 170 11.03 -3.02 -1.09
C ASP A 170 12.17 -2.49 -1.95
N VAL A 171 12.71 -3.32 -2.84
CA VAL A 171 13.83 -2.96 -3.71
C VAL A 171 13.38 -2.32 -5.03
N SER A 172 12.08 -2.08 -5.23
CA SER A 172 11.60 -1.39 -6.42
C SER A 172 12.15 0.02 -6.65
N PRO A 173 12.55 0.83 -5.65
CA PRO A 173 13.15 2.15 -5.89
C PRO A 173 14.38 2.13 -6.80
N LEU A 174 15.07 0.99 -6.90
CA LEU A 174 16.18 0.81 -7.83
C LEU A 174 15.73 0.92 -9.29
N LEU A 175 14.49 0.51 -9.62
CA LEU A 175 13.87 0.76 -10.94
C LEU A 175 13.64 2.25 -11.19
N GLY A 176 13.50 3.05 -10.14
CA GLY A 176 13.38 4.50 -10.19
C GLY A 176 14.73 5.22 -10.31
N GLY A 177 15.84 4.49 -10.28
CA GLY A 177 17.20 5.03 -10.37
C GLY A 177 17.91 5.21 -9.04
N ASP A 178 17.30 4.84 -7.92
CA ASP A 178 17.99 4.82 -6.63
C ASP A 178 19.17 3.84 -6.67
N LEU A 179 20.25 4.17 -5.96
CA LEU A 179 21.45 3.31 -5.89
C LEU A 179 21.51 2.48 -4.61
N VAL A 180 20.76 2.90 -3.59
CA VAL A 180 20.74 2.27 -2.28
C VAL A 180 19.29 2.25 -1.81
N VAL A 181 18.86 1.08 -1.35
CA VAL A 181 17.61 0.90 -0.62
C VAL A 181 17.96 0.26 0.71
N GLU A 182 17.50 0.85 1.79
CA GLU A 182 17.84 0.40 3.14
C GLU A 182 16.73 0.67 4.13
N GLN A 183 16.68 -0.17 5.15
CA GLN A 183 15.76 -0.02 6.26
C GLN A 183 16.38 -0.61 7.53
N GLN A 184 16.01 -0.04 8.67
CA GLN A 184 16.44 -0.51 9.97
C GLN A 184 15.27 -0.96 10.85
N TRP A 185 15.56 -1.90 11.75
CA TRP A 185 14.65 -2.43 12.76
C TRP A 185 15.37 -2.63 14.10
N GLY A 186 14.61 -2.59 15.19
CA GLY A 186 15.11 -2.98 16.51
C GLY A 186 14.62 -2.06 17.62
N SER A 187 15.23 -2.20 18.80
CA SER A 187 15.01 -1.32 19.96
C SER A 187 15.94 -0.11 19.98
N GLU A 188 17.06 -0.18 19.26
CA GLU A 188 18.13 0.81 19.28
C GLU A 188 18.56 1.16 17.85
N ALA A 189 18.66 2.46 17.56
CA ALA A 189 19.25 2.98 16.33
C ALA A 189 20.70 3.41 16.60
N PRO A 190 21.70 2.70 16.06
CA PRO A 190 23.10 3.10 16.17
C PRO A 190 23.30 4.51 15.61
N ALA A 191 24.28 5.25 16.14
CA ALA A 191 24.45 6.67 15.82
C ALA A 191 24.53 6.95 14.31
N LYS A 192 25.19 6.06 13.54
CA LYS A 192 25.34 6.16 12.09
C LYS A 192 24.01 6.03 11.33
N ASP A 193 23.04 5.28 11.86
CA ASP A 193 21.77 4.93 11.20
C ASP A 193 20.58 5.73 11.75
N ARG A 194 20.80 6.69 12.65
CA ARG A 194 19.74 7.56 13.18
C ARG A 194 19.01 8.41 12.13
N HIS A 195 19.59 8.51 10.93
CA HIS A 195 18.95 9.16 9.78
C HIS A 195 17.83 8.30 9.16
N LEU A 196 17.86 6.98 9.38
CA LEU A 196 16.81 6.07 8.96
C LEU A 196 15.67 6.04 10.00
N PRO A 197 14.41 5.87 9.59
CA PRO A 197 13.35 5.57 10.54
C PRO A 197 13.59 4.25 11.28
N LEU A 198 13.50 4.27 12.61
CA LEU A 198 13.63 3.06 13.42
C LEU A 198 12.35 2.22 13.34
N GLY A 199 12.40 1.16 12.53
CA GLY A 199 11.30 0.23 12.39
C GLY A 199 11.16 -0.71 13.59
N VAL A 200 9.93 -1.15 13.84
CA VAL A 200 9.61 -2.27 14.73
C VAL A 200 9.15 -3.43 13.85
N PRO A 201 9.71 -4.64 14.02
CA PRO A 201 9.22 -5.82 13.33
C PRO A 201 7.72 -6.00 13.57
N ILE A 202 6.98 -6.24 12.47
CA ILE A 202 5.55 -6.50 12.48
C ILE A 202 5.24 -7.68 13.43
N VAL A 203 6.04 -8.74 13.37
CA VAL A 203 6.05 -9.81 14.38
C VAL A 203 7.19 -9.53 15.36
N PRO A 204 6.91 -9.19 16.63
CA PRO A 204 7.93 -8.83 17.59
C PRO A 204 8.92 -9.95 17.81
N CYS A 205 10.18 -9.55 17.94
CA CYS A 205 11.28 -10.43 18.27
C CYS A 205 12.14 -9.71 19.31
N HIS A 206 12.02 -10.10 20.58
CA HIS A 206 12.65 -9.42 21.71
C HIS A 206 14.19 -9.43 21.65
N GLY A 207 14.78 -10.35 20.90
CA GLY A 207 16.24 -10.46 20.78
C GLY A 207 16.89 -9.54 19.74
N ILE A 208 16.13 -8.87 18.87
CA ILE A 208 16.72 -7.97 17.86
C ILE A 208 16.92 -6.58 18.47
N ARG A 209 18.17 -6.22 18.77
CA ARG A 209 18.50 -4.86 19.27
C ARG A 209 18.61 -3.87 18.12
N SER A 210 19.34 -4.25 17.07
CA SER A 210 19.51 -3.48 15.84
C SER A 210 19.67 -4.43 14.66
N LEU A 211 19.00 -4.14 13.56
CA LEU A 211 19.10 -4.83 12.29
C LEU A 211 18.97 -3.81 11.16
N VAL A 212 19.96 -3.73 10.29
CA VAL A 212 19.92 -2.94 9.06
C VAL A 212 20.08 -3.88 7.88
N VAL A 213 19.16 -3.79 6.92
CA VAL A 213 19.26 -4.48 5.64
C VAL A 213 19.38 -3.42 4.56
N ARG A 214 20.45 -3.54 3.75
CA ARG A 214 20.77 -2.59 2.69
C ARG A 214 21.05 -3.34 1.39
N VAL A 215 20.42 -2.91 0.31
CA VAL A 215 20.74 -3.34 -1.06
C VAL A 215 21.32 -2.16 -1.80
N LYS A 216 22.55 -2.31 -2.31
CA LYS A 216 23.26 -1.29 -3.08
C LYS A 216 23.57 -1.80 -4.48
N VAL A 217 23.47 -0.90 -5.46
CA VAL A 217 23.96 -1.09 -6.82
C VAL A 217 25.01 -0.04 -7.17
N GLU A 218 25.95 -0.37 -8.04
CA GLU A 218 27.02 0.57 -8.45
C GLU A 218 26.50 1.72 -9.33
N GLN A 219 25.39 1.50 -10.03
CA GLN A 219 24.84 2.40 -11.03
C GLN A 219 23.33 2.15 -11.21
N PRO A 220 22.55 3.11 -11.76
CA PRO A 220 21.11 2.92 -11.98
C PRO A 220 20.85 1.66 -12.79
N ILE A 221 19.88 0.83 -12.39
CA ILE A 221 19.75 -0.51 -12.98
C ILE A 221 19.18 -0.48 -14.39
N LEU A 222 18.33 0.48 -14.71
CA LEU A 222 17.78 0.67 -16.05
C LEU A 222 18.73 1.52 -16.92
N SER A 223 18.89 1.14 -18.19
CA SER A 223 19.54 1.99 -19.20
C SER A 223 18.64 3.19 -19.54
N PRO A 224 19.17 4.31 -20.05
CA PRO A 224 18.34 5.45 -20.48
C PRO A 224 17.23 5.06 -21.46
N SER A 225 17.51 4.09 -22.32
CA SER A 225 16.55 3.48 -23.26
C SER A 225 15.39 2.81 -22.52
N LEU A 226 15.70 1.92 -21.56
CA LEU A 226 14.69 1.23 -20.75
C LEU A 226 13.93 2.19 -19.83
N VAL A 227 14.57 3.24 -19.30
CA VAL A 227 13.88 4.27 -18.51
C VAL A 227 12.81 4.97 -19.35
N LYS A 228 13.13 5.32 -20.60
CA LYS A 228 12.17 5.94 -21.54
C LYS A 228 11.03 5.00 -21.92
N GLU A 229 11.33 3.72 -22.08
CA GLU A 229 10.36 2.70 -22.48
C GLU A 229 9.41 2.30 -21.34
N LEU A 230 9.99 1.98 -20.18
CA LEU A 230 9.27 1.46 -19.01
C LEU A 230 8.66 2.56 -18.14
N ASN A 231 9.17 3.78 -18.28
CA ASN A 231 8.70 5.02 -17.65
C ASN A 231 8.34 4.84 -16.15
N PRO A 232 9.34 4.76 -15.27
CA PRO A 232 9.11 4.60 -13.84
C PRO A 232 8.23 5.70 -13.22
N ILE A 233 7.34 5.31 -12.32
CA ILE A 233 6.58 6.19 -11.43
C ILE A 233 6.84 5.77 -9.98
N THR A 234 7.36 6.69 -9.17
CA THR A 234 7.79 6.43 -7.79
C THR A 234 6.89 7.16 -6.81
N PHE A 235 6.36 6.43 -5.83
CA PHE A 235 5.62 6.96 -4.70
C PHE A 235 6.51 6.95 -3.47
N SER A 236 6.63 8.09 -2.79
CA SER A 236 7.40 8.25 -1.56
C SER A 236 6.45 8.60 -0.41
N LEU A 237 6.14 7.64 0.46
CA LEU A 237 5.32 7.83 1.64
C LEU A 237 6.21 8.43 2.74
N ARG A 238 6.07 9.74 2.95
CA ARG A 238 7.01 10.51 3.79
C ARG A 238 6.71 10.31 5.26
N LYS A 239 5.57 10.84 5.71
CA LYS A 239 5.19 10.88 7.13
C LYS A 239 3.70 11.08 7.32
N VAL A 240 3.21 10.67 8.47
CA VAL A 240 1.93 11.11 9.02
C VAL A 240 2.18 11.95 10.28
N SER A 241 1.48 13.07 10.40
CA SER A 241 1.59 14.00 11.53
C SER A 241 0.27 14.07 12.29
N ASN A 242 0.36 14.43 13.57
CA ASN A 242 -0.76 14.53 14.51
C ASN A 242 -1.59 13.23 14.61
N LEU A 243 -0.95 12.07 14.67
CA LEU A 243 -1.65 10.80 14.88
C LEU A 243 -2.34 10.77 16.25
N PRO A 244 -3.61 10.31 16.32
CA PRO A 244 -4.37 10.31 17.57
C PRO A 244 -3.95 9.15 18.48
N GLY A 245 -3.68 9.46 19.75
CA GLY A 245 -3.61 8.46 20.81
C GLY A 245 -4.99 7.98 21.27
N ILE A 246 -5.01 7.32 22.43
CA ILE A 246 -6.23 6.99 23.15
C ILE A 246 -6.60 8.15 24.07
N THR A 247 -7.87 8.55 24.02
CA THR A 247 -8.43 9.60 24.89
C THR A 247 -9.45 8.98 25.82
N VAL A 248 -9.32 9.23 27.12
CA VAL A 248 -10.26 8.75 28.15
C VAL A 248 -10.59 9.89 29.11
N GLN A 249 -11.84 9.93 29.58
CA GLN A 249 -12.29 10.93 30.56
C GLN A 249 -12.37 10.37 32.00
N ALA A 250 -12.52 9.05 32.14
CA ALA A 250 -12.68 8.42 33.45
C ALA A 250 -11.32 8.17 34.13
N LYS A 251 -11.16 8.63 35.38
CA LYS A 251 -9.92 8.48 36.17
C LYS A 251 -9.33 7.06 36.17
N PRO A 252 -10.13 5.98 36.34
CA PRO A 252 -9.58 4.62 36.33
C PRO A 252 -8.93 4.21 35.00
N LEU A 253 -9.22 4.91 33.90
CA LEU A 253 -8.69 4.60 32.57
C LEU A 253 -7.42 5.36 32.24
N LEU A 254 -7.07 6.40 33.01
CA LEU A 254 -5.86 7.19 32.79
C LEU A 254 -4.59 6.32 32.87
N GLN A 255 -4.62 5.25 33.66
CA GLN A 255 -3.54 4.27 33.74
C GLN A 255 -3.19 3.61 32.39
N PHE A 256 -4.14 3.55 31.45
CA PHE A 256 -3.92 2.96 30.12
C PHE A 256 -3.23 3.93 29.16
N ILE A 257 -3.20 5.23 29.47
CA ILE A 257 -2.68 6.29 28.59
C ILE A 257 -1.53 7.08 29.23
N THR A 258 -0.91 6.52 30.27
CA THR A 258 0.22 7.12 30.98
C THR A 258 1.49 6.28 30.70
N PRO A 259 2.65 6.89 30.40
CA PRO A 259 2.93 8.34 30.36
C PRO A 259 2.44 9.05 29.09
N THR A 260 2.11 8.34 28.00
CA THR A 260 1.64 8.95 26.76
C THR A 260 0.33 8.35 26.27
N PRO A 261 -0.47 9.12 25.50
CA PRO A 261 -1.70 8.62 24.87
C PRO A 261 -1.55 7.38 23.99
N HIS A 262 -0.32 7.00 23.61
CA HIS A 262 -0.03 5.88 22.72
C HIS A 262 0.35 4.59 23.45
N VAL A 263 0.56 4.61 24.77
CA VAL A 263 1.03 3.44 25.55
C VAL A 263 0.10 2.23 25.41
N ALA A 264 -1.22 2.45 25.44
CA ALA A 264 -2.21 1.40 25.18
C ALA A 264 -2.03 0.77 23.79
N LEU A 265 -1.78 1.59 22.77
CA LEU A 265 -1.58 1.13 21.39
C LEU A 265 -0.30 0.30 21.28
N HIS A 266 0.81 0.74 21.89
CA HIS A 266 2.07 -0.03 21.89
C HIS A 266 1.89 -1.45 22.47
N LYS A 267 1.04 -1.56 23.50
CA LYS A 267 0.76 -2.83 24.19
C LYS A 267 -0.16 -3.76 23.39
N CYS A 268 -1.17 -3.23 22.71
CA CYS A 268 -2.24 -4.05 22.12
C CYS A 268 -2.23 -4.11 20.59
N CYS A 269 -1.59 -3.16 19.94
CA CYS A 269 -1.61 -2.99 18.50
C CYS A 269 -0.25 -3.32 17.87
N MET A 270 -0.30 -3.62 16.58
CA MET A 270 0.85 -3.67 15.68
C MET A 270 1.43 -2.24 15.56
N PRO A 271 2.74 -2.09 15.28
CA PRO A 271 3.31 -0.77 15.02
C PRO A 271 2.64 -0.10 13.82
N THR A 272 2.63 1.23 13.80
CA THR A 272 2.00 2.04 12.77
C THR A 272 2.62 1.79 11.40
N TYR A 273 1.80 1.47 10.40
CA TYR A 273 2.21 1.40 9.00
C TYR A 273 1.18 2.06 8.10
N ALA A 274 1.61 2.44 6.90
CA ALA A 274 0.72 2.85 5.83
C ALA A 274 0.66 1.77 4.75
N SER A 275 -0.49 1.64 4.09
CA SER A 275 -0.65 0.73 2.97
C SER A 275 -1.51 1.32 1.86
N PHE A 276 -1.25 0.93 0.61
CA PHE A 276 -2.12 1.28 -0.51
C PHE A 276 -2.02 0.24 -1.61
N ARG A 277 -3.00 0.29 -2.52
CA ARG A 277 -3.00 -0.45 -3.77
C ARG A 277 -3.31 0.50 -4.90
N LEU A 278 -2.58 0.39 -6.01
CA LEU A 278 -3.01 1.03 -7.23
C LEU A 278 -4.20 0.23 -7.80
N PRO A 279 -5.32 0.87 -8.16
CA PRO A 279 -6.48 0.18 -8.73
C PRO A 279 -6.16 -0.67 -9.98
N LEU A 280 -5.05 -0.36 -10.65
CA LEU A 280 -4.58 -1.01 -11.87
C LEU A 280 -3.73 -2.26 -11.61
N LEU A 281 -3.30 -2.47 -10.36
CA LEU A 281 -2.50 -3.62 -9.93
C LEU A 281 -2.96 -4.08 -8.55
N PRO A 282 -4.21 -4.57 -8.42
CA PRO A 282 -4.82 -4.86 -7.12
C PRO A 282 -4.08 -5.95 -6.33
N ASN A 283 -3.27 -6.77 -7.01
CA ASN A 283 -2.53 -7.88 -6.41
C ASN A 283 -1.23 -7.43 -5.70
N ARG A 284 -0.70 -6.23 -6.00
CA ARG A 284 0.47 -5.68 -5.32
C ARG A 284 0.03 -4.74 -4.21
N VAL A 285 0.12 -5.21 -2.97
CA VAL A 285 -0.04 -4.36 -1.78
C VAL A 285 1.27 -3.66 -1.51
N VAL A 286 1.24 -2.33 -1.46
CA VAL A 286 2.36 -1.56 -0.92
C VAL A 286 2.13 -1.40 0.57
N ARG A 287 3.13 -1.69 1.38
CA ARG A 287 3.10 -1.53 2.83
C ARG A 287 4.42 -0.98 3.32
N THR A 288 4.38 0.08 4.13
CA THR A 288 5.58 0.57 4.81
C THR A 288 6.06 -0.43 5.87
N GLY A 289 7.27 -0.21 6.38
CA GLY A 289 7.65 -0.77 7.69
C GLY A 289 6.74 -0.26 8.81
N GLY A 290 6.63 -1.04 9.87
CA GLY A 290 5.98 -0.62 11.10
C GLY A 290 6.88 0.31 11.91
N ILE A 291 6.35 1.42 12.41
CA ILE A 291 7.01 2.33 13.34
C ILE A 291 6.12 2.47 14.57
N LEU A 292 6.69 2.46 15.76
CA LEU A 292 5.92 2.58 16.99
C LEU A 292 5.03 3.84 16.97
N GLN A 293 3.79 3.73 17.47
CA GLN A 293 2.82 4.82 17.48
C GLN A 293 3.38 6.06 18.20
N ASP A 294 3.30 7.20 17.55
CA ASP A 294 3.58 8.51 18.14
C ASP A 294 2.75 9.56 17.39
N THR A 295 2.72 10.78 17.90
CA THR A 295 2.15 11.97 17.27
C THR A 295 2.66 12.19 15.85
N MET A 296 3.91 11.83 15.55
CA MET A 296 4.48 11.86 14.21
C MET A 296 5.18 10.54 13.90
N VAL A 297 4.85 9.96 12.75
CA VAL A 297 5.53 8.77 12.23
C VAL A 297 6.11 9.10 10.86
N VAL A 298 7.42 8.93 10.71
CA VAL A 298 8.16 9.20 9.47
C VAL A 298 8.62 7.88 8.89
N TRP A 299 8.06 7.46 7.76
CA TRP A 299 8.49 6.22 7.10
C TRP A 299 9.57 6.44 6.05
N ASN A 300 9.55 7.59 5.35
CA ASN A 300 10.38 7.86 4.17
C ASN A 300 10.45 6.65 3.20
N TYR A 301 9.33 5.94 3.07
CA TYR A 301 9.26 4.68 2.33
C TYR A 301 9.04 5.00 0.85
N ARG A 302 9.81 4.38 -0.04
CA ARG A 302 9.67 4.57 -1.48
C ARG A 302 9.29 3.26 -2.15
N THR A 303 8.44 3.35 -3.17
CA THR A 303 8.09 2.23 -4.03
C THR A 303 7.95 2.72 -5.46
N THR A 304 8.40 1.91 -6.41
CA THR A 304 8.37 2.26 -7.83
C THR A 304 7.56 1.24 -8.63
N PHE A 305 6.78 1.77 -9.56
CA PHE A 305 6.05 1.04 -10.56
C PHE A 305 6.56 1.41 -11.95
N LEU A 306 6.45 0.50 -12.91
CA LEU A 306 6.75 0.77 -14.31
C LEU A 306 5.44 1.14 -14.99
N SER A 307 5.28 2.41 -15.39
CA SER A 307 3.99 2.88 -15.90
C SER A 307 3.60 2.25 -17.24
N SER A 308 4.58 1.73 -17.99
CA SER A 308 4.35 0.97 -19.22
C SER A 308 3.56 -0.32 -19.02
N HIS A 309 3.61 -0.91 -17.81
CA HIS A 309 2.91 -2.16 -17.47
C HIS A 309 1.43 -1.94 -17.14
N PHE A 310 0.98 -0.69 -17.03
CA PHE A 310 -0.42 -0.39 -16.87
C PHE A 310 -1.09 -0.20 -18.23
N ASP A 311 -2.38 -0.58 -18.30
CA ASP A 311 -3.24 -0.12 -19.37
C ASP A 311 -3.20 1.42 -19.41
N ARG A 312 -2.77 1.96 -20.55
CA ARG A 312 -2.48 3.40 -20.69
C ARG A 312 -3.71 4.26 -20.46
N VAL A 313 -4.87 3.80 -20.93
CA VAL A 313 -6.13 4.53 -20.81
C VAL A 313 -6.56 4.55 -19.34
N LYS A 314 -6.50 3.41 -18.65
CA LYS A 314 -6.83 3.32 -17.23
C LYS A 314 -5.85 4.08 -16.34
N LEU A 315 -4.55 4.09 -16.67
CA LEU A 315 -3.54 4.90 -15.98
C LEU A 315 -3.83 6.39 -16.13
N ARG A 316 -4.08 6.84 -17.37
CA ARG A 316 -4.43 8.24 -17.63
C ARG A 316 -5.70 8.62 -16.87
N GLU A 317 -6.74 7.80 -16.91
CA GLU A 317 -7.97 8.01 -16.16
C GLU A 317 -7.72 8.13 -14.65
N LEU A 318 -6.90 7.24 -14.08
CA LEU A 318 -6.52 7.25 -12.66
C LEU A 318 -5.84 8.56 -12.27
N LEU A 319 -4.86 9.01 -13.08
CA LEU A 319 -4.15 10.26 -12.81
C LEU A 319 -5.05 11.48 -13.04
N SER A 320 -5.86 11.51 -14.10
CA SER A 320 -6.71 12.67 -14.45
C SER A 320 -7.88 12.90 -13.48
N SER A 321 -8.55 11.83 -13.06
CA SER A 321 -9.86 11.93 -12.40
C SER A 321 -10.03 11.00 -11.19
N GLY A 322 -9.14 10.02 -11.04
CA GLY A 322 -9.12 9.08 -9.93
C GLY A 322 -8.47 9.65 -8.68
N ALA A 323 -8.25 8.76 -7.72
CA ALA A 323 -7.47 9.02 -6.53
C ALA A 323 -6.68 7.77 -6.14
N VAL A 324 -5.53 7.97 -5.50
CA VAL A 324 -4.79 6.93 -4.80
C VAL A 324 -5.20 6.99 -3.33
N GLU A 325 -5.84 5.93 -2.86
CA GLU A 325 -6.27 5.79 -1.47
C GLU A 325 -5.15 5.13 -0.66
N VAL A 326 -4.69 5.81 0.40
CA VAL A 326 -3.67 5.31 1.32
C VAL A 326 -4.30 5.13 2.69
N GLU A 327 -4.24 3.90 3.19
CA GLU A 327 -4.70 3.52 4.52
C GLU A 327 -3.57 3.73 5.54
N VAL A 328 -3.91 4.31 6.70
CA VAL A 328 -3.00 4.49 7.84
C VAL A 328 -3.48 3.60 8.97
N HIS A 329 -2.65 2.63 9.37
CA HIS A 329 -2.97 1.62 10.37
C HIS A 329 -2.15 1.86 11.63
N ASP A 330 -2.78 2.37 12.70
CA ASP A 330 -2.20 2.55 14.04
C ASP A 330 -2.88 1.69 15.12
N ARG A 331 -3.96 0.98 14.76
CA ARG A 331 -4.87 0.27 15.68
C ARG A 331 -5.04 -1.21 15.37
N ASP A 332 -4.28 -1.71 14.41
CA ASP A 332 -4.34 -3.10 14.00
C ASP A 332 -3.97 -4.02 15.17
N VAL A 333 -4.85 -4.96 15.50
CA VAL A 333 -4.59 -5.90 16.61
C VAL A 333 -3.40 -6.79 16.29
N LYS A 334 -2.62 -7.11 17.32
CA LYS A 334 -1.43 -7.96 17.22
C LYS A 334 -1.72 -9.31 16.55
N LEU A 335 -0.89 -9.68 15.57
CA LEU A 335 -1.08 -10.87 14.73
C LEU A 335 -0.41 -12.14 15.29
N TYR A 336 0.02 -12.16 16.56
CA TYR A 336 0.93 -13.20 17.09
C TYR A 336 0.36 -14.61 16.95
N GLN A 337 -0.90 -14.82 17.36
CA GLN A 337 -1.51 -16.13 17.26
C GLN A 337 -1.64 -16.58 15.80
N LYS A 338 -2.11 -15.67 14.92
CA LYS A 338 -2.23 -15.94 13.48
C LYS A 338 -0.88 -16.30 12.86
N TYR A 339 0.18 -15.59 13.24
CA TYR A 339 1.53 -15.87 12.76
C TYR A 339 2.04 -17.23 13.28
N ILE A 340 1.83 -17.56 14.56
CA ILE A 340 2.18 -18.87 15.12
C ILE A 340 1.46 -20.00 14.37
N ASP A 341 0.19 -19.83 14.06
CA ASP A 341 -0.58 -20.83 13.31
C ASP A 341 -0.07 -20.98 11.88
N LEU A 342 0.36 -19.88 11.25
CA LEU A 342 1.04 -19.90 9.96
C LEU A 342 2.41 -20.59 10.03
N VAL A 343 3.20 -20.36 11.09
CA VAL A 343 4.49 -21.04 11.29
C VAL A 343 4.28 -22.56 11.38
N LYS A 344 3.29 -23.02 12.15
CA LYS A 344 2.93 -24.45 12.21
C LYS A 344 2.53 -24.99 10.83
N LYS A 345 1.73 -24.23 10.07
CA LYS A 345 1.38 -24.57 8.68
C LYS A 345 2.65 -24.72 7.83
N TRP A 346 3.53 -23.72 7.82
CA TRP A 346 4.75 -23.70 7.01
C TRP A 346 5.69 -24.85 7.35
N GLU A 347 6.01 -25.03 8.62
CA GLU A 347 6.92 -26.09 9.06
C GLU A 347 6.36 -27.49 8.78
N SER A 348 5.04 -27.70 8.94
CA SER A 348 4.40 -28.96 8.54
C SER A 348 4.37 -29.19 7.03
N THR A 349 4.63 -28.16 6.22
CA THR A 349 4.59 -28.23 4.75
C THR A 349 5.95 -28.60 4.16
N ILE A 350 7.03 -28.34 4.90
CA ILE A 350 8.38 -28.76 4.50
C ILE A 350 8.39 -30.30 4.33
N GLY A 351 8.92 -30.76 3.20
CA GLY A 351 9.00 -32.19 2.87
C GLY A 351 7.73 -32.80 2.27
N LYS A 352 6.61 -32.06 2.17
CA LYS A 352 5.40 -32.53 1.46
C LYS A 352 5.62 -32.56 -0.06
N PRO A 353 4.89 -33.41 -0.80
CA PRO A 353 4.88 -33.40 -2.26
C PRO A 353 4.48 -32.04 -2.84
N ILE A 354 5.11 -31.64 -3.94
CA ILE A 354 4.68 -30.48 -4.74
C ILE A 354 3.45 -30.91 -5.58
N GLU A 355 2.29 -30.32 -5.32
CA GLU A 355 1.07 -30.56 -6.12
C GLU A 355 1.26 -30.10 -7.58
N GLY A 356 0.85 -30.93 -8.54
CA GLY A 356 0.93 -30.62 -9.97
C GLY A 356 2.26 -30.95 -10.66
N ALA A 357 3.23 -31.52 -9.95
CA ALA A 357 4.47 -32.04 -10.55
C ALA A 357 4.24 -33.40 -11.25
N HIS A 358 3.44 -33.41 -12.31
CA HIS A 358 3.43 -34.51 -13.28
C HIS A 358 4.31 -34.14 -14.47
N ASP A 359 5.31 -34.98 -14.75
CA ASP A 359 6.18 -34.84 -15.91
C ASP A 359 5.37 -35.07 -17.21
N PRO A 360 5.29 -34.09 -18.14
CA PRO A 360 4.58 -34.27 -19.41
C PRO A 360 5.25 -35.27 -20.36
N HIS A 361 6.44 -35.79 -20.04
CA HIS A 361 7.27 -36.60 -20.94
C HIS A 361 7.55 -38.03 -20.47
N THR A 362 6.58 -38.72 -19.86
CA THR A 362 6.73 -40.16 -19.59
C THR A 362 5.64 -41.00 -20.27
N ASN A 363 5.85 -41.26 -21.57
CA ASN A 363 5.26 -42.43 -22.21
C ASN A 363 5.98 -43.67 -21.68
N GLY A 364 5.28 -44.43 -20.83
CA GLY A 364 5.52 -45.84 -20.51
C GLY A 364 6.97 -46.26 -20.30
N HIS A 365 7.41 -46.33 -19.04
CA HIS A 365 8.01 -47.52 -18.42
C HIS A 365 8.24 -47.23 -16.93
N ALA A 366 7.72 -48.09 -16.07
CA ALA A 366 7.72 -47.93 -14.63
C ALA A 366 9.13 -48.12 -14.03
N HIS A 367 9.81 -47.02 -13.73
CA HIS A 367 10.80 -46.94 -12.66
C HIS A 367 10.52 -45.67 -11.84
N GLY A 368 10.46 -45.82 -10.52
CA GLY A 368 9.85 -44.87 -9.59
C GLY A 368 10.39 -43.44 -9.70
N ASN A 369 9.58 -42.54 -10.27
CA ASN A 369 9.84 -41.11 -10.22
C ASN A 369 9.62 -40.62 -8.78
N ALA A 370 10.69 -40.23 -8.11
CA ALA A 370 10.63 -39.58 -6.80
C ALA A 370 9.83 -38.28 -6.94
N VAL A 371 8.68 -38.20 -6.26
CA VAL A 371 7.87 -36.99 -6.24
C VAL A 371 8.69 -35.86 -5.60
N ALA A 372 8.87 -34.76 -6.32
CA ALA A 372 9.61 -33.61 -5.81
C ALA A 372 8.95 -33.09 -4.53
N LYS A 373 9.75 -32.99 -3.46
CA LYS A 373 9.32 -32.51 -2.14
C LYS A 373 9.61 -31.02 -1.99
N MET A 374 8.77 -30.33 -1.24
CA MET A 374 8.94 -28.91 -0.93
C MET A 374 10.14 -28.71 0.02
N ASP A 375 11.18 -28.03 -0.47
CA ASP A 375 12.25 -27.52 0.39
C ASP A 375 11.78 -26.26 1.17
N VAL A 376 12.59 -25.82 2.14
CA VAL A 376 12.27 -24.64 2.96
C VAL A 376 12.13 -23.35 2.12
N PHE A 377 12.83 -23.22 0.99
CA PHE A 377 12.74 -22.05 0.12
C PHE A 377 11.46 -22.03 -0.73
N HIS A 378 10.88 -23.19 -1.05
CA HIS A 378 9.53 -23.25 -1.63
C HIS A 378 8.49 -22.83 -0.58
N VAL A 379 8.67 -23.27 0.67
CA VAL A 379 7.80 -22.87 1.78
C VAL A 379 7.95 -21.37 2.10
N ASP A 380 9.14 -20.79 1.97
CA ASP A 380 9.36 -19.34 2.13
C ASP A 380 8.53 -18.50 1.14
N GLU A 381 8.33 -18.95 -0.11
CA GLU A 381 7.46 -18.26 -1.07
C GLU A 381 5.99 -18.33 -0.65
N ILE A 382 5.55 -19.47 -0.10
CA ILE A 382 4.20 -19.62 0.48
C ILE A 382 4.06 -18.71 1.70
N ALA A 383 5.07 -18.68 2.56
CA ALA A 383 5.09 -17.84 3.75
C ALA A 383 4.98 -16.36 3.38
N LYS A 384 5.73 -15.92 2.36
CA LYS A 384 5.63 -14.57 1.81
C LYS A 384 4.21 -14.26 1.31
N GLN A 385 3.59 -15.17 0.56
CA GLN A 385 2.20 -14.98 0.09
C GLN A 385 1.19 -14.92 1.24
N ASP A 386 1.29 -15.82 2.22
CA ASP A 386 0.45 -15.84 3.42
C ASP A 386 0.60 -14.55 4.23
N ILE A 387 1.84 -14.07 4.42
CA ILE A 387 2.14 -12.79 5.08
C ILE A 387 1.45 -11.65 4.34
N GLN A 388 1.62 -11.54 3.02
CA GLN A 388 0.99 -10.49 2.23
C GLN A 388 -0.55 -10.53 2.34
N ALA A 389 -1.14 -11.73 2.36
CA ALA A 389 -2.58 -11.92 2.52
C ALA A 389 -3.13 -11.40 3.86
N LEU A 390 -2.33 -11.41 4.94
CA LEU A 390 -2.72 -10.82 6.22
C LEU A 390 -2.99 -9.31 6.13
N PHE A 391 -2.27 -8.60 5.25
CA PHE A 391 -2.34 -7.14 5.14
C PHE A 391 -3.33 -6.65 4.08
N VAL A 392 -3.63 -7.46 3.06
CA VAL A 392 -4.65 -7.13 2.02
C VAL A 392 -5.99 -6.74 2.64
N GLY A 393 -6.36 -7.41 3.73
CA GLY A 393 -7.62 -7.22 4.45
C GLY A 393 -7.48 -6.52 5.80
N ALA A 394 -6.39 -5.79 6.08
CA ALA A 394 -6.17 -5.16 7.38
C ALA A 394 -7.37 -4.29 7.82
N GLY A 395 -7.87 -3.44 6.92
CA GLY A 395 -9.05 -2.60 7.16
C GLY A 395 -10.38 -3.38 7.31
N ASP A 396 -10.41 -4.68 7.03
CA ASP A 396 -11.60 -5.51 7.27
C ASP A 396 -11.82 -5.78 8.76
N GLY A 397 -10.75 -6.10 9.48
CA GLY A 397 -10.78 -6.44 10.90
C GLY A 397 -10.55 -5.25 11.84
N ASN A 398 -9.86 -4.21 11.37
CA ASN A 398 -9.39 -3.11 12.20
C ASN A 398 -9.91 -1.74 11.72
N PRO A 399 -10.20 -0.80 12.64
CA PRO A 399 -10.34 0.61 12.27
C PRO A 399 -9.01 1.15 11.75
N HIS A 400 -9.08 2.11 10.83
CA HIS A 400 -7.91 2.70 10.18
C HIS A 400 -8.21 4.14 9.77
N GLY A 401 -7.18 4.89 9.44
CA GLY A 401 -7.27 6.17 8.75
C GLY A 401 -7.25 5.99 7.23
N LEU A 402 -7.88 6.88 6.48
CA LEU A 402 -7.84 6.90 5.02
C LEU A 402 -7.50 8.30 4.52
N ALA A 403 -6.45 8.42 3.73
CA ALA A 403 -6.10 9.62 2.97
C ALA A 403 -6.28 9.36 1.47
N SER A 404 -6.76 10.37 0.73
CA SER A 404 -7.07 10.27 -0.69
C SER A 404 -6.30 11.32 -1.49
N PHE A 405 -5.38 10.87 -2.35
CA PHE A 405 -4.54 11.74 -3.16
C PHE A 405 -5.00 11.81 -4.61
N ARG A 406 -5.21 13.02 -5.12
CA ARG A 406 -5.53 13.26 -6.54
C ARG A 406 -4.27 13.70 -7.26
N LEU A 407 -3.97 13.08 -8.40
CA LEU A 407 -2.68 13.21 -9.07
C LEU A 407 -2.79 13.89 -10.45
N TYR A 408 -3.85 14.66 -10.70
CA TYR A 408 -4.08 15.30 -12.01
C TYR A 408 -2.96 16.28 -12.37
N GLU A 409 -2.33 16.89 -11.37
CA GLU A 409 -1.23 17.83 -11.56
C GLU A 409 0.00 17.18 -12.20
N LEU A 410 0.22 15.87 -11.98
CA LEU A 410 1.30 15.12 -12.62
C LEU A 410 1.19 15.11 -14.14
N ILE A 411 -0.03 15.23 -14.68
CA ILE A 411 -0.28 15.19 -16.13
C ILE A 411 -0.70 16.55 -16.71
N THR A 412 -1.15 17.52 -15.92
CA THR A 412 -1.53 18.86 -16.41
C THR A 412 -0.38 19.86 -16.43
N MET A 413 0.67 19.67 -15.62
CA MET A 413 1.89 20.49 -15.72
C MET A 413 2.66 20.28 -17.04
N SER A 414 2.25 19.27 -17.83
CA SER A 414 2.71 18.99 -19.20
C SER A 414 2.60 20.18 -20.15
N SER A 415 1.63 21.07 -19.99
CA SER A 415 1.39 22.18 -20.93
C SER A 415 2.32 23.37 -20.73
N ALA A 416 2.88 23.56 -19.53
CA ALA A 416 3.63 24.77 -19.17
C ALA A 416 5.16 24.57 -19.15
N GLN A 417 5.65 23.37 -18.81
CA GLN A 417 7.08 23.08 -18.68
C GLN A 417 7.74 22.44 -19.91
N HIS A 418 6.97 22.06 -20.94
CA HIS A 418 7.52 21.55 -22.21
C HIS A 418 8.42 22.59 -22.91
N LEU A 419 8.29 23.88 -22.57
CA LEU A 419 9.07 24.97 -23.17
C LEU A 419 10.46 25.19 -22.54
N GLN A 420 10.86 24.46 -21.48
CA GLN A 420 12.08 24.80 -20.74
C GLN A 420 13.01 23.64 -20.31
N SER A 421 12.67 22.39 -20.63
CA SER A 421 13.56 21.26 -20.28
C SER A 421 14.52 20.94 -21.44
N PRO A 422 15.84 21.17 -21.32
CA PRO A 422 16.78 20.80 -22.36
C PRO A 422 16.77 19.27 -22.55
N SER A 423 16.59 18.85 -23.79
CA SER A 423 16.73 17.46 -24.22
C SER A 423 18.11 16.94 -23.79
N GLY A 424 18.14 16.04 -22.81
CA GLY A 424 19.37 15.41 -22.30
C GLY A 424 19.59 15.47 -20.79
N SER A 425 18.76 16.18 -20.00
CA SER A 425 18.86 16.10 -18.54
C SER A 425 18.15 14.86 -18.00
N ASN A 426 18.79 14.09 -17.12
CA ASN A 426 18.23 12.90 -16.46
C ASN A 426 17.17 13.24 -15.37
N LYS A 427 16.62 14.46 -15.42
CA LYS A 427 15.63 14.94 -14.44
C LYS A 427 14.27 14.30 -14.72
N PRO A 428 13.49 13.98 -13.66
CA PRO A 428 12.15 13.46 -13.83
C PRO A 428 11.26 14.51 -14.48
N PHE A 429 10.30 14.04 -15.28
CA PHE A 429 9.28 14.89 -15.92
C PHE A 429 8.43 15.65 -14.90
N ALA A 430 8.02 14.99 -13.81
CA ALA A 430 7.29 15.64 -12.73
C ALA A 430 7.72 15.06 -11.38
N GLN A 431 7.83 15.91 -10.37
CA GLN A 431 8.03 15.51 -8.98
C GLN A 431 7.20 16.45 -8.11
N LEU A 432 6.10 15.93 -7.56
CA LEU A 432 5.12 16.72 -6.83
C LEU A 432 4.97 16.18 -5.40
N ALA A 433 4.86 17.10 -4.44
CA ALA A 433 4.56 16.80 -3.05
C ALA A 433 3.07 17.03 -2.78
N PHE A 434 2.45 16.09 -2.07
CA PHE A 434 1.04 16.13 -1.72
C PHE A 434 0.88 15.94 -0.22
N THR A 435 -0.16 16.55 0.34
CA THR A 435 -0.60 16.31 1.71
C THR A 435 -2.12 16.20 1.71
N ALA A 436 -2.65 15.22 2.42
CA ALA A 436 -4.08 14.99 2.56
C ALA A 436 -4.44 14.71 4.02
N ASP A 437 -5.62 15.17 4.42
CA ASP A 437 -6.21 14.84 5.71
C ASP A 437 -6.52 13.34 5.80
N VAL A 438 -6.32 12.78 6.98
CA VAL A 438 -6.65 11.39 7.28
C VAL A 438 -8.05 11.33 7.89
N VAL A 439 -8.95 10.58 7.26
CA VAL A 439 -10.33 10.41 7.69
C VAL A 439 -10.52 9.06 8.38
N GLN A 440 -11.20 9.04 9.52
CA GLN A 440 -11.49 7.79 10.23
C GLN A 440 -12.36 6.82 9.42
N ARG A 441 -11.95 5.55 9.39
CA ARG A 441 -12.71 4.41 8.91
C ARG A 441 -12.92 3.41 10.04
N LYS A 442 -14.13 2.87 10.12
CA LYS A 442 -14.41 1.68 10.94
C LYS A 442 -13.89 0.45 10.20
N ARG A 443 -13.71 -0.66 10.92
CA ARG A 443 -13.50 -1.97 10.31
C ARG A 443 -14.60 -2.27 9.29
N ARG A 444 -14.24 -2.77 8.10
CA ARG A 444 -15.19 -3.00 6.98
C ARG A 444 -16.13 -4.17 7.25
N LYS A 445 -15.66 -5.19 7.97
CA LYS A 445 -16.48 -6.35 8.35
C LYS A 445 -16.85 -6.22 9.83
N PRO A 446 -18.15 -6.10 10.18
CA PRO A 446 -18.55 -6.22 11.57
C PRO A 446 -18.28 -7.66 12.04
N PRO A 447 -17.96 -7.87 13.34
CA PRO A 447 -17.86 -9.22 13.89
C PRO A 447 -19.19 -9.92 13.78
N LYS A 448 -19.14 -11.24 13.81
CA LYS A 448 -20.34 -12.04 13.99
C LYS A 448 -20.85 -11.79 15.42
N GLU A 449 -22.13 -11.48 15.54
CA GLU A 449 -22.79 -11.35 16.85
C GLU A 449 -22.52 -12.61 17.68
N GLY A 450 -22.09 -12.42 18.93
CA GLY A 450 -21.78 -13.51 19.84
C GLY A 450 -20.44 -14.21 19.61
N SER A 451 -19.57 -13.68 18.75
CA SER A 451 -18.20 -14.19 18.59
C SER A 451 -17.32 -13.87 19.80
N ASP A 452 -16.30 -14.71 20.02
CA ASP A 452 -15.26 -14.47 21.04
C ASP A 452 -14.57 -13.11 20.86
N GLU A 453 -14.55 -12.57 19.63
CA GLU A 453 -14.03 -11.24 19.30
C GLU A 453 -14.81 -10.08 19.95
N GLU A 454 -16.05 -10.30 20.41
CA GLU A 454 -16.88 -9.26 21.07
C GLU A 454 -17.11 -9.51 22.56
N ILE A 455 -17.28 -10.76 23.00
CA ILE A 455 -17.75 -11.07 24.36
C ILE A 455 -16.65 -10.91 25.42
N ASN A 456 -15.40 -11.27 25.09
CA ASN A 456 -14.34 -11.44 26.09
C ASN A 456 -13.26 -10.33 26.09
N LEU A 457 -13.51 -9.19 25.43
CA LEU A 457 -12.53 -8.11 25.37
C LEU A 457 -12.38 -7.38 26.72
N SER A 458 -11.13 -7.24 27.17
CA SER A 458 -10.79 -6.38 28.31
C SER A 458 -11.12 -4.90 28.03
N GLN A 459 -11.15 -4.07 29.07
CA GLN A 459 -11.44 -2.65 28.92
C GLN A 459 -10.40 -1.92 28.06
N LEU A 460 -9.12 -2.26 28.22
CA LEU A 460 -8.03 -1.75 27.40
C LEU A 460 -8.22 -2.13 25.92
N GLU A 461 -8.57 -3.38 25.67
CA GLU A 461 -8.82 -3.90 24.33
C GLU A 461 -9.99 -3.24 23.62
N LYS A 462 -11.06 -2.90 24.36
CA LYS A 462 -12.18 -2.13 23.84
C LYS A 462 -11.79 -0.71 23.45
N LEU A 463 -10.89 -0.07 24.23
CA LEU A 463 -10.41 1.29 23.95
C LEU A 463 -9.59 1.37 22.66
N VAL A 464 -8.62 0.47 22.48
CA VAL A 464 -7.71 0.50 21.31
C VAL A 464 -8.39 0.16 19.99
N ARG A 465 -9.50 -0.60 20.04
CA ARG A 465 -10.30 -0.98 18.86
C ARG A 465 -11.30 0.08 18.41
N GLN A 466 -11.40 1.23 19.10
CA GLN A 466 -12.22 2.35 18.63
C GLN A 466 -11.57 3.02 17.40
N PRO A 467 -12.31 3.68 16.50
CA PRO A 467 -11.70 4.49 15.45
C PRO A 467 -10.90 5.67 16.01
N GLY A 468 -9.78 6.00 15.36
CA GLY A 468 -8.98 7.17 15.69
C GLY A 468 -9.70 8.47 15.42
N ALA A 469 -9.47 9.48 16.25
CA ALA A 469 -10.04 10.82 16.10
C ALA A 469 -9.20 11.67 15.13
N TYR A 470 -8.82 11.11 13.97
CA TYR A 470 -7.83 11.71 13.06
C TYR A 470 -8.19 13.14 12.65
N LEU A 471 -9.45 13.39 12.27
CA LEU A 471 -9.90 14.73 11.89
C LEU A 471 -9.84 15.74 13.05
N ASN A 472 -10.18 15.32 14.28
CA ASN A 472 -10.12 16.21 15.44
C ASN A 472 -8.67 16.55 15.81
N CYS A 473 -7.73 15.64 15.51
CA CYS A 473 -6.31 15.85 15.69
C CYS A 473 -5.65 16.56 14.50
N LEU A 474 -6.38 16.88 13.42
CA LEU A 474 -5.82 17.40 12.18
C LEU A 474 -4.69 16.49 11.65
N THR A 475 -4.92 15.17 11.69
CA THR A 475 -3.98 14.19 11.18
C THR A 475 -3.80 14.35 9.68
N ALA A 476 -2.56 14.50 9.23
CA ALA A 476 -2.23 14.70 7.82
C ALA A 476 -1.16 13.71 7.36
N LEU A 477 -1.36 13.11 6.18
CA LEU A 477 -0.40 12.23 5.53
C LEU A 477 0.25 12.96 4.35
N SER A 478 1.58 12.94 4.29
CA SER A 478 2.36 13.53 3.20
C SER A 478 3.01 12.46 2.32
N ILE A 479 2.88 12.62 1.00
CA ILE A 479 3.52 11.77 -0.01
C ILE A 479 4.19 12.63 -1.08
N ASP A 480 5.20 12.10 -1.75
CA ASP A 480 5.71 12.65 -3.00
C ASP A 480 5.49 11.63 -4.13
N VAL A 481 5.18 12.12 -5.33
CA VAL A 481 5.08 11.28 -6.53
C VAL A 481 5.98 11.83 -7.61
N THR A 482 6.84 10.96 -8.13
CA THR A 482 7.76 11.26 -9.23
C THR A 482 7.37 10.47 -10.46
N LEU A 483 7.16 11.14 -11.59
CA LEU A 483 6.95 10.53 -12.90
C LEU A 483 8.16 10.83 -13.79
N GLN A 484 8.80 9.79 -14.31
CA GLN A 484 10.07 9.95 -15.00
C GLN A 484 9.92 10.61 -16.37
N HIS A 485 8.92 10.21 -17.15
CA HIS A 485 8.58 10.78 -18.45
C HIS A 485 7.08 11.05 -18.55
N ALA A 486 6.71 12.06 -19.33
CA ALA A 486 5.31 12.30 -19.69
C ALA A 486 4.67 11.01 -20.18
N LEU A 487 3.42 10.75 -19.76
CA LEU A 487 2.65 9.68 -20.37
C LEU A 487 2.53 9.98 -21.86
N LYS A 488 2.85 9.00 -22.71
CA LYS A 488 2.74 9.15 -24.17
C LYS A 488 1.33 9.64 -24.52
N ASP A 489 1.23 10.79 -25.18
CA ASP A 489 -0.04 11.28 -25.70
C ASP A 489 -0.44 10.37 -26.86
N ASP A 490 -1.47 9.57 -26.62
CA ASP A 490 -2.09 8.77 -27.64
C ASP A 490 -3.51 9.30 -27.87
N LYS A 491 -3.99 9.25 -29.11
CA LYS A 491 -5.36 9.66 -29.46
C LYS A 491 -6.41 8.74 -28.84
N THR A 492 -5.98 7.62 -28.25
CA THR A 492 -6.82 6.65 -27.56
C THR A 492 -7.19 7.15 -26.16
N HIS A 493 -8.39 7.73 -26.05
CA HIS A 493 -9.00 8.03 -24.77
C HIS A 493 -9.99 6.92 -24.36
N GLY A 494 -10.46 6.96 -23.11
CA GLY A 494 -11.55 6.09 -22.68
C GLY A 494 -12.77 6.18 -23.62
N ALA A 495 -13.41 5.05 -23.90
CA ALA A 495 -14.53 4.96 -24.84
C ALA A 495 -15.78 5.71 -24.34
N PHE A 496 -15.89 5.92 -23.02
CA PHE A 496 -17.10 6.44 -22.40
C PHE A 496 -16.94 7.86 -21.90
N SER A 497 -18.04 8.61 -21.92
CA SER A 497 -18.15 9.90 -21.25
C SER A 497 -19.44 9.96 -20.45
N ARG A 498 -19.50 10.90 -19.50
CA ARG A 498 -20.64 11.02 -18.59
C ARG A 498 -21.08 12.47 -18.45
N MET A 499 -22.37 12.64 -18.20
CA MET A 499 -23.01 13.94 -17.95
C MET A 499 -23.88 13.84 -16.70
N VAL A 500 -23.78 14.84 -15.83
CA VAL A 500 -24.76 15.05 -14.75
C VAL A 500 -25.56 16.31 -15.04
N VAL A 501 -26.88 16.19 -14.98
CA VAL A 501 -27.79 17.34 -15.02
C VAL A 501 -28.56 17.40 -13.70
N VAL A 502 -28.44 18.50 -12.97
CA VAL A 502 -29.25 18.82 -11.81
C VAL A 502 -30.21 19.93 -12.22
N MET A 503 -31.51 19.72 -12.04
CA MET A 503 -32.52 20.68 -12.47
C MET A 503 -33.71 20.72 -11.49
N PRO A 504 -34.48 21.82 -11.45
CA PRO A 504 -35.74 21.86 -10.69
C PRO A 504 -36.69 20.73 -11.07
N TYR A 505 -37.50 20.26 -10.12
CA TYR A 505 -38.43 19.14 -10.34
C TYR A 505 -39.39 19.38 -11.52
N ASN A 506 -39.80 20.63 -11.68
CA ASN A 506 -40.75 21.11 -12.69
C ASN A 506 -40.11 21.55 -14.03
N ASP A 507 -38.81 21.36 -14.23
CA ASP A 507 -38.16 21.63 -15.51
C ASP A 507 -38.48 20.52 -16.54
N VAL A 508 -39.68 20.59 -17.09
CA VAL A 508 -40.21 19.62 -18.07
C VAL A 508 -39.46 19.73 -19.40
N ALA A 509 -39.04 20.93 -19.80
CA ALA A 509 -38.36 21.16 -21.06
C ALA A 509 -37.00 20.43 -21.11
N THR A 510 -36.16 20.60 -20.08
CA THR A 510 -34.88 19.88 -19.99
C THR A 510 -35.11 18.35 -19.93
N LEU A 511 -36.11 17.90 -19.18
CA LEU A 511 -36.45 16.47 -19.08
C LEU A 511 -36.84 15.87 -20.44
N GLN A 512 -37.61 16.61 -21.24
CA GLN A 512 -37.99 16.21 -22.60
C GLN A 512 -36.79 16.14 -23.53
N CYS A 513 -35.88 17.13 -23.47
CA CYS A 513 -34.64 17.11 -24.24
C CYS A 513 -33.77 15.88 -23.92
N ILE A 514 -33.61 15.56 -22.63
CA ILE A 514 -32.85 14.37 -22.19
C ILE A 514 -33.55 13.08 -22.67
N SER A 515 -34.86 12.99 -22.50
CA SER A 515 -35.63 11.80 -22.92
C SER A 515 -35.52 11.58 -24.43
N LYS A 516 -35.64 12.65 -25.22
CA LYS A 516 -35.48 12.63 -26.67
C LYS A 516 -34.07 12.20 -27.08
N ALA A 517 -33.04 12.68 -26.38
CA ALA A 517 -31.66 12.30 -26.67
C ALA A 517 -31.41 10.80 -26.44
N ILE A 518 -31.90 10.25 -25.32
CA ILE A 518 -31.80 8.82 -25.00
C ILE A 518 -32.56 8.00 -26.03
N GLU A 519 -33.80 8.38 -26.35
CA GLU A 519 -34.63 7.68 -27.33
C GLU A 519 -33.99 7.69 -28.73
N THR A 520 -33.44 8.84 -29.15
CA THR A 520 -32.74 8.98 -30.44
C THR A 520 -31.57 8.02 -30.57
N VAL A 521 -30.75 7.90 -29.52
CA VAL A 521 -29.57 7.01 -29.54
C VAL A 521 -29.98 5.55 -29.38
N ASN A 522 -30.82 5.24 -28.39
CA ASN A 522 -31.10 3.86 -28.01
C ASN A 522 -31.98 3.13 -29.03
N SER A 523 -32.93 3.83 -29.67
CA SER A 523 -33.78 3.22 -30.71
C SER A 523 -33.03 2.90 -31.99
N GLN A 524 -31.96 3.64 -32.30
CA GLN A 524 -31.09 3.34 -33.45
C GLN A 524 -30.29 2.05 -33.24
N THR A 525 -29.79 1.85 -32.02
CA THR A 525 -29.01 0.65 -31.66
C THR A 525 -29.90 -0.56 -31.42
N LEU A 526 -31.13 -0.36 -30.95
CA LEU A 526 -32.11 -1.41 -30.69
C LEU A 526 -33.44 -1.12 -31.43
N PRO A 527 -33.45 -1.27 -32.77
CA PRO A 527 -34.62 -0.95 -33.57
C PRO A 527 -35.81 -1.84 -33.20
N GLY A 528 -36.97 -1.21 -32.95
CA GLY A 528 -38.22 -1.90 -32.59
C GLY A 528 -38.31 -2.35 -31.12
N ALA A 529 -37.27 -2.15 -30.31
CA ALA A 529 -37.31 -2.53 -28.89
C ALA A 529 -38.14 -1.54 -28.05
N PRO A 530 -39.01 -2.03 -27.13
CA PRO A 530 -39.75 -1.17 -26.21
C PRO A 530 -38.81 -0.66 -25.11
N LEU A 531 -38.10 0.45 -25.35
CA LEU A 531 -37.01 0.94 -24.50
C LEU A 531 -37.34 1.02 -22.99
N ARG A 532 -38.59 1.36 -22.62
CA ARG A 532 -38.99 1.48 -21.21
C ARG A 532 -39.01 0.16 -20.43
N SER A 533 -39.17 -0.97 -21.12
CA SER A 533 -39.25 -2.31 -20.52
C SER A 533 -38.19 -3.28 -21.03
N TYR A 534 -37.39 -2.86 -22.00
CA TYR A 534 -36.36 -3.69 -22.59
C TYR A 534 -35.20 -3.91 -21.61
N GLN A 535 -34.91 -5.18 -21.33
CA GLN A 535 -33.75 -5.60 -20.54
C GLN A 535 -32.68 -6.12 -21.49
N LEU A 536 -31.44 -5.66 -21.30
CA LEU A 536 -30.33 -6.14 -22.12
C LEU A 536 -30.05 -7.61 -21.80
N THR A 537 -29.81 -8.41 -22.83
CA THR A 537 -29.29 -9.77 -22.65
C THR A 537 -27.87 -9.73 -22.07
N ALA A 538 -27.38 -10.83 -21.50
CA ALA A 538 -26.01 -10.88 -20.99
C ALA A 538 -24.95 -10.51 -22.05
N ALA A 539 -25.13 -10.99 -23.30
CA ALA A 539 -24.28 -10.64 -24.42
C ALA A 539 -24.36 -9.14 -24.79
N GLN A 540 -25.56 -8.54 -24.75
CA GLN A 540 -25.71 -7.11 -24.98
C GLN A 540 -25.11 -6.27 -23.85
N LYS A 541 -25.19 -6.71 -22.60
CA LYS A 541 -24.51 -6.05 -21.46
C LYS A 541 -23.00 -6.09 -21.66
N GLN A 542 -22.45 -7.25 -22.02
CA GLN A 542 -21.03 -7.38 -22.34
C GLN A 542 -20.62 -6.46 -23.51
N ALA A 543 -21.37 -6.44 -24.60
CA ALA A 543 -21.10 -5.56 -25.74
C ALA A 543 -21.23 -4.06 -25.36
N CYS A 544 -22.15 -3.71 -24.46
CA CYS A 544 -22.24 -2.36 -23.88
C CYS A 544 -21.01 -1.98 -23.07
N ASP A 545 -20.49 -2.90 -22.26
CA ASP A 545 -19.33 -2.69 -21.38
C ASP A 545 -18.02 -2.63 -22.18
N LEU A 546 -17.94 -3.34 -23.30
CA LEU A 546 -16.83 -3.28 -24.26
C LEU A 546 -16.90 -2.06 -25.20
N GLY A 547 -18.01 -1.30 -25.17
CA GLY A 547 -18.19 -0.12 -26.00
C GLY A 547 -18.58 -0.41 -27.45
N GLU A 548 -19.10 -1.61 -27.73
CA GLU A 548 -19.54 -2.04 -29.06
C GLU A 548 -20.98 -1.63 -29.37
N LEU A 549 -21.80 -1.38 -28.33
CA LEU A 549 -23.17 -0.90 -28.46
C LEU A 549 -23.29 0.58 -28.08
N ASN A 550 -23.77 1.37 -29.03
CA ASN A 550 -24.06 2.79 -28.83
C ASN A 550 -25.37 3.00 -28.07
N LEU A 551 -25.32 2.85 -26.75
CA LEU A 551 -26.46 3.08 -25.87
C LEU A 551 -26.15 4.18 -24.86
N ILE A 552 -27.18 4.92 -24.45
CA ILE A 552 -27.19 5.81 -23.30
C ILE A 552 -27.85 5.07 -22.14
N THR A 553 -27.13 4.97 -21.04
CA THR A 553 -27.55 4.30 -19.81
C THR A 553 -27.40 5.27 -18.64
N GLY A 554 -28.13 5.03 -17.55
CA GLY A 554 -28.05 5.96 -16.42
C GLY A 554 -29.15 5.80 -15.39
N PHE A 555 -29.19 6.75 -14.47
CA PHE A 555 -30.22 6.81 -13.44
C PHE A 555 -30.60 8.26 -13.15
N GLN A 556 -31.74 8.42 -12.49
CA GLN A 556 -32.20 9.69 -11.97
C GLN A 556 -32.63 9.58 -10.51
N VAL A 557 -32.17 10.54 -9.71
CA VAL A 557 -32.62 10.75 -8.32
C VAL A 557 -33.61 11.90 -8.31
N ILE A 558 -34.79 11.65 -7.76
CA ILE A 558 -35.93 12.57 -7.78
C ILE A 558 -36.35 12.84 -6.35
N ASP A 559 -36.49 14.10 -5.97
CA ASP A 559 -37.23 14.51 -4.78
C ASP A 559 -38.27 15.59 -5.13
N ALA A 560 -38.91 16.18 -4.12
CA ALA A 560 -39.93 17.22 -4.32
C ALA A 560 -39.39 18.52 -4.96
N ASN A 561 -38.07 18.74 -4.90
CA ASN A 561 -37.43 20.00 -5.29
C ASN A 561 -36.65 19.87 -6.60
N PHE A 562 -36.00 18.74 -6.85
CA PHE A 562 -35.07 18.60 -7.97
C PHE A 562 -35.08 17.21 -8.62
N ARG A 563 -34.48 17.15 -9.80
CA ARG A 563 -34.05 15.93 -10.49
C ARG A 563 -32.54 15.99 -10.70
N MET A 564 -31.84 14.96 -10.28
CA MET A 564 -30.44 14.73 -10.66
C MET A 564 -30.40 13.56 -11.63
N ILE A 565 -29.92 13.79 -12.84
CA ILE A 565 -29.87 12.80 -13.91
C ILE A 565 -28.40 12.55 -14.25
N PHE A 566 -28.02 11.27 -14.21
CA PHE A 566 -26.67 10.81 -14.51
C PHE A 566 -26.74 9.98 -15.79
N LEU A 567 -26.02 10.42 -16.82
CA LEU A 567 -25.98 9.80 -18.13
C LEU A 567 -24.58 9.30 -18.43
N GLU A 568 -24.50 8.15 -19.09
CA GLU A 568 -23.28 7.55 -19.58
C GLU A 568 -23.51 6.93 -20.96
N GLY A 569 -22.53 7.05 -21.84
CA GLY A 569 -22.55 6.41 -23.15
C GLY A 569 -21.22 6.56 -23.88
N LEU A 570 -21.19 6.13 -25.14
CA LEU A 570 -20.01 6.26 -25.99
C LEU A 570 -19.69 7.74 -26.26
N ALA A 571 -18.45 8.10 -25.99
CA ALA A 571 -18.01 9.49 -25.92
C ALA A 571 -18.04 10.21 -27.27
N THR A 572 -17.74 9.49 -28.35
CA THR A 572 -17.62 10.03 -29.71
C THR A 572 -18.91 9.88 -30.54
N SER A 573 -19.91 9.15 -30.03
CA SER A 573 -21.19 8.90 -30.72
C SER A 573 -22.38 9.31 -29.86
N GLY A 574 -22.95 8.41 -29.07
CA GLY A 574 -24.17 8.66 -28.29
C GLY A 574 -24.09 9.90 -27.41
N MET A 575 -22.97 10.12 -26.72
CA MET A 575 -22.81 11.30 -25.86
C MET A 575 -22.61 12.61 -26.64
N THR A 576 -22.15 12.55 -27.90
CA THR A 576 -22.18 13.70 -28.80
C THR A 576 -23.63 14.08 -29.11
N THR A 577 -24.48 13.09 -29.41
CA THR A 577 -25.93 13.31 -29.62
C THR A 577 -26.60 13.91 -28.37
N VAL A 578 -26.29 13.38 -27.18
CA VAL A 578 -26.78 13.94 -25.91
C VAL A 578 -26.34 15.39 -25.73
N THR A 579 -25.08 15.70 -26.00
CA THR A 579 -24.54 17.06 -25.84
C THR A 579 -25.20 18.05 -26.79
N ASN A 580 -25.53 17.63 -28.01
CA ASN A 580 -26.21 18.48 -29.00
C ASN A 580 -27.69 18.71 -28.66
N LEU A 581 -28.39 17.69 -28.14
CA LEU A 581 -29.82 17.77 -27.84
C LEU A 581 -30.15 18.31 -26.45
N VAL A 582 -29.20 18.29 -25.52
CA VAL A 582 -29.35 18.81 -24.16
C VAL A 582 -28.43 20.02 -23.99
N PRO A 583 -28.82 21.20 -24.50
CA PRO A 583 -27.96 22.38 -24.47
C PRO A 583 -27.78 22.90 -23.04
N ARG A 584 -26.59 23.43 -22.76
CA ARG A 584 -26.37 24.23 -21.54
C ARG A 584 -27.03 25.60 -21.74
N THR A 585 -28.20 25.78 -21.15
CA THR A 585 -29.01 27.01 -21.28
C THR A 585 -28.53 28.15 -20.40
N THR A 586 -27.93 27.83 -19.25
CA THR A 586 -27.42 28.81 -18.28
C THR A 586 -26.13 28.33 -17.63
N ALA A 587 -25.36 29.27 -17.10
CA ALA A 587 -24.25 28.99 -16.21
C ALA A 587 -24.73 28.22 -14.96
N ASN A 588 -23.90 27.31 -14.43
CA ASN A 588 -24.23 26.55 -13.23
C ASN A 588 -24.60 27.48 -12.07
N SER A 589 -25.86 27.40 -11.62
CA SER A 589 -26.40 28.27 -10.59
C SER A 589 -27.18 27.48 -9.56
N THR A 590 -26.89 27.73 -8.28
CA THR A 590 -27.69 27.21 -7.18
C THR A 590 -29.03 27.92 -7.08
N THR A 591 -29.10 29.18 -7.49
CA THR A 591 -30.30 30.03 -7.44
C THR A 591 -31.36 29.59 -8.45
N THR A 592 -30.96 29.32 -9.71
CA THR A 592 -31.90 28.82 -10.73
C THR A 592 -32.21 27.33 -10.56
N GLY A 593 -31.43 26.63 -9.74
CA GLY A 593 -31.52 25.19 -9.53
C GLY A 593 -30.93 24.34 -10.66
N PHE A 594 -30.59 24.92 -11.82
CA PHE A 594 -30.02 24.23 -12.97
C PHE A 594 -28.48 24.20 -12.93
N ARG A 595 -27.91 22.99 -13.06
CA ARG A 595 -26.47 22.74 -13.18
C ARG A 595 -26.23 21.58 -14.14
N MET A 596 -25.27 21.72 -15.03
CA MET A 596 -24.85 20.67 -15.95
C MET A 596 -23.34 20.47 -15.87
N PHE A 597 -22.93 19.26 -15.53
CA PHE A 597 -21.53 18.83 -15.45
C PHE A 597 -21.25 17.87 -16.60
N SER A 598 -20.55 18.36 -17.60
CA SER A 598 -20.04 17.60 -18.74
C SER A 598 -18.71 18.19 -19.13
N ASN A 599 -17.71 17.33 -19.32
CA ASN A 599 -16.41 17.70 -19.86
C ASN A 599 -16.02 16.67 -20.93
N PRO A 600 -15.94 17.07 -22.22
CA PRO A 600 -15.55 16.16 -23.28
C PRO A 600 -14.07 15.72 -23.20
N ASP A 601 -13.22 16.37 -22.41
CA ASP A 601 -11.84 15.95 -22.27
C ASP A 601 -11.68 14.83 -21.23
N ILE A 602 -12.69 14.66 -20.36
CA ILE A 602 -12.72 13.59 -19.37
C ILE A 602 -13.43 12.38 -19.95
N ARG A 603 -12.69 11.27 -19.99
CA ARG A 603 -13.09 10.01 -20.62
C ARG A 603 -12.84 8.86 -19.66
N PHE A 604 -13.67 7.83 -19.75
CA PHE A 604 -13.64 6.68 -18.86
C PHE A 604 -13.43 5.40 -19.67
N SER A 605 -12.58 4.53 -19.13
CA SER A 605 -12.28 3.20 -19.69
C SER A 605 -13.37 2.18 -19.40
N GLN A 606 -14.16 2.39 -18.34
CA GLN A 606 -15.18 1.47 -17.89
C GLN A 606 -16.55 2.13 -17.86
N ARG A 607 -17.56 1.32 -18.16
CA ARG A 607 -18.97 1.65 -18.03
C ARG A 607 -19.47 1.29 -16.63
N LEU A 608 -20.41 2.06 -16.08
CA LEU A 608 -20.97 1.85 -14.73
C LEU A 608 -22.47 1.55 -14.73
N TYR A 609 -23.22 2.08 -15.70
CA TYR A 609 -24.68 2.11 -15.64
C TYR A 609 -25.36 1.08 -16.53
N THR A 610 -24.63 0.15 -17.12
CA THR A 610 -25.16 -0.95 -17.94
C THR A 610 -26.18 -1.81 -17.19
N ALA A 611 -26.03 -1.93 -15.86
CA ALA A 611 -26.96 -2.66 -15.00
C ALA A 611 -28.36 -2.02 -14.93
N PHE A 612 -28.53 -0.77 -15.37
CA PHE A 612 -29.82 -0.08 -15.43
C PHE A 612 -30.55 -0.25 -16.77
N ASP A 613 -30.00 -1.05 -17.69
CA ASP A 613 -30.57 -1.31 -19.01
C ASP A 613 -30.78 0.01 -19.80
N VAL A 614 -31.79 0.08 -20.68
CA VAL A 614 -31.89 1.13 -21.71
C VAL A 614 -32.81 2.31 -21.38
N ASP A 615 -33.45 2.31 -20.20
CA ASP A 615 -34.18 3.45 -19.63
C ASP A 615 -33.48 3.91 -18.34
N LEU A 616 -33.67 5.17 -17.96
CA LEU A 616 -33.08 5.69 -16.73
C LEU A 616 -33.73 5.04 -15.50
N LYS A 617 -32.92 4.39 -14.67
CA LYS A 617 -33.39 3.90 -13.37
C LYS A 617 -33.90 5.08 -12.52
N ARG A 618 -35.17 5.04 -12.11
CA ARG A 618 -35.80 6.10 -11.30
C ARG A 618 -35.68 5.77 -9.82
N ILE A 619 -35.00 6.63 -9.06
CA ILE A 619 -34.85 6.55 -7.61
C ILE A 619 -35.57 7.75 -7.00
N LYS A 620 -36.73 7.51 -6.38
CA LYS A 620 -37.51 8.57 -5.73
C LYS A 620 -37.17 8.61 -4.23
N LEU A 621 -36.69 9.76 -3.77
CA LEU A 621 -36.52 10.03 -2.35
C LEU A 621 -37.88 10.44 -1.76
N ARG A 622 -38.21 9.89 -0.58
CA ARG A 622 -39.45 10.25 0.13
C ARG A 622 -39.43 11.71 0.57
N ASP A 623 -38.28 12.16 1.06
CA ASP A 623 -38.07 13.50 1.58
C ASP A 623 -36.96 14.20 0.78
N PRO A 624 -36.91 15.55 0.77
CA PRO A 624 -35.83 16.25 0.12
C PRO A 624 -34.45 15.84 0.63
N LEU A 625 -33.49 15.69 -0.27
CA LEU A 625 -32.13 15.25 0.08
C LEU A 625 -31.47 16.07 1.22
N PRO A 626 -31.59 17.41 1.29
CA PRO A 626 -31.03 18.20 2.38
C PRO A 626 -31.60 17.82 3.73
N ASP A 627 -32.88 17.45 3.77
CA ASP A 627 -33.57 17.06 5.00
C ASP A 627 -33.12 15.67 5.44
N ILE A 628 -32.96 14.74 4.48
CA ILE A 628 -32.38 13.42 4.74
C ILE A 628 -30.97 13.55 5.32
N THR A 629 -30.11 14.42 4.75
CA THR A 629 -28.71 14.57 5.22
C THR A 629 -28.56 15.16 6.62
N LYS A 630 -29.61 15.82 7.13
CA LYS A 630 -29.64 16.39 8.49
C LYS A 630 -30.13 15.39 9.55
N ARG A 631 -30.66 14.23 9.15
CA ARG A 631 -31.20 13.24 10.08
C ARG A 631 -30.08 12.58 10.89
N PRO A 632 -30.13 12.59 12.23
CA PRO A 632 -29.15 11.90 13.07
C PRO A 632 -29.04 10.40 12.73
N GLU A 633 -30.14 9.76 12.33
CA GLU A 633 -30.18 8.35 11.95
C GLU A 633 -29.26 8.00 10.79
N LEU A 634 -29.01 8.95 9.89
CA LEU A 634 -28.10 8.75 8.75
C LEU A 634 -26.67 8.43 9.21
N TYR A 635 -26.28 8.93 10.37
CA TYR A 635 -24.96 8.74 10.96
C TYR A 635 -24.88 7.49 11.86
N MET A 636 -26.02 6.82 12.10
CA MET A 636 -26.10 5.58 12.87
C MET A 636 -25.94 4.35 11.96
N ARG A 637 -24.79 3.67 12.05
CA ARG A 637 -24.48 2.51 11.18
C ARG A 637 -25.32 1.26 11.45
N SER A 638 -25.96 1.16 12.61
CA SER A 638 -26.96 0.12 12.88
C SER A 638 -28.25 0.32 12.10
N LYS A 639 -28.53 1.54 11.63
CA LYS A 639 -29.74 1.87 10.86
C LYS A 639 -29.46 2.07 9.38
N VAL A 640 -28.29 2.60 9.03
CA VAL A 640 -27.92 2.92 7.64
C VAL A 640 -26.57 2.33 7.29
N SER A 641 -26.52 1.57 6.18
CA SER A 641 -25.27 0.99 5.68
C SER A 641 -24.27 2.08 5.25
N GLU A 642 -22.98 1.75 5.28
CA GLU A 642 -21.93 2.67 4.83
C GLU A 642 -22.15 3.14 3.39
N ASN A 643 -22.50 2.23 2.50
CA ASN A 643 -22.70 2.53 1.09
C ASN A 643 -23.84 3.53 0.89
N CYS A 644 -24.94 3.38 1.63
CA CYS A 644 -26.06 4.31 1.59
C CYS A 644 -25.66 5.69 2.13
N PHE A 645 -24.94 5.73 3.25
CA PHE A 645 -24.39 6.98 3.81
C PHE A 645 -23.48 7.70 2.81
N GLN A 646 -22.54 6.99 2.20
CA GLN A 646 -21.63 7.57 1.21
C GLN A 646 -22.38 8.06 -0.03
N ALA A 647 -23.33 7.27 -0.55
CA ALA A 647 -24.13 7.65 -1.70
C ALA A 647 -24.91 8.95 -1.46
N LEU A 648 -25.60 9.06 -0.32
CA LEU A 648 -26.37 10.27 0.03
C LEU A 648 -25.48 11.51 0.18
N ASN A 649 -24.28 11.37 0.75
CA ASN A 649 -23.33 12.47 0.86
C ASN A 649 -22.78 12.89 -0.52
N ARG A 650 -22.39 11.94 -1.38
CA ARG A 650 -21.95 12.22 -2.76
C ARG A 650 -23.03 12.95 -3.55
N LEU A 651 -24.28 12.51 -3.44
CA LEU A 651 -25.44 13.17 -4.05
C LEU A 651 -25.64 14.60 -3.51
N SER A 652 -25.42 14.81 -2.21
CA SER A 652 -25.46 16.15 -1.60
C SER A 652 -24.34 17.03 -2.14
N ASP A 653 -23.13 16.49 -2.32
CA ASP A 653 -21.99 17.23 -2.85
C ASP A 653 -22.24 17.67 -4.29
N VAL A 654 -22.70 16.77 -5.16
CA VAL A 654 -23.15 17.08 -6.53
C VAL A 654 -24.14 18.25 -6.55
N ARG A 655 -25.07 18.29 -5.58
CA ARG A 655 -26.06 19.36 -5.49
C ARG A 655 -25.46 20.70 -5.07
N LYS A 656 -24.44 20.70 -4.21
CA LYS A 656 -23.85 21.92 -3.60
C LYS A 656 -22.81 22.61 -4.50
N VAL A 657 -22.25 21.93 -5.50
CA VAL A 657 -21.19 22.49 -6.35
C VAL A 657 -21.66 23.73 -7.11
N SER A 658 -20.93 24.84 -6.95
CA SER A 658 -21.12 26.10 -7.65
C SER A 658 -20.09 26.28 -8.79
N HIS A 659 -20.27 27.34 -9.60
CA HIS A 659 -19.53 27.60 -10.85
C HIS A 659 -17.99 27.55 -10.72
N GLY A 660 -17.42 27.96 -9.57
CA GLY A 660 -15.98 27.98 -9.33
C GLY A 660 -15.36 26.61 -9.00
N GLN A 661 -16.16 25.63 -8.60
CA GLN A 661 -15.71 24.29 -8.20
C GLN A 661 -15.92 23.24 -9.30
N ALA A 662 -16.71 23.55 -10.34
CA ALA A 662 -17.14 22.60 -11.36
C ALA A 662 -16.00 22.01 -12.24
N ARG A 663 -14.91 22.76 -12.47
CA ARG A 663 -13.73 22.24 -13.23
C ARG A 663 -13.00 21.11 -12.49
N PHE A 664 -13.10 21.06 -11.16
CA PHE A 664 -12.45 20.08 -10.29
C PHE A 664 -13.41 18.97 -9.80
N ALA A 665 -14.71 19.11 -10.08
CA ALA A 665 -15.76 18.32 -9.46
C ALA A 665 -16.24 17.11 -10.29
N ILE A 666 -15.73 16.93 -11.52
CA ILE A 666 -15.93 15.67 -12.27
C ILE A 666 -14.97 14.62 -11.71
N GLN A 667 -15.20 14.22 -10.47
CA GLN A 667 -14.39 13.25 -9.73
C GLN A 667 -14.93 11.85 -10.00
N LYS A 668 -14.05 10.84 -10.12
CA LYS A 668 -14.46 9.43 -10.22
C LYS A 668 -15.43 8.99 -9.11
N SER A 669 -15.37 9.64 -7.95
CA SER A 669 -16.23 9.40 -6.78
C SER A 669 -17.70 9.82 -6.94
N TRP A 670 -18.07 10.68 -7.90
CA TRP A 670 -19.49 11.01 -8.12
C TRP A 670 -20.25 9.96 -8.93
N TRP A 671 -19.50 9.20 -9.74
CA TRP A 671 -20.04 8.27 -10.71
C TRP A 671 -20.19 6.85 -10.15
N THR A 672 -19.36 6.52 -9.17
CA THR A 672 -19.39 5.26 -8.40
C THR A 672 -20.19 5.45 -7.13
#